data_AF-A0A9P9TI42-F1
#
_entry.id   AF-A0A9P9TI42-F1
#
_cell.length_a   1.000
_cell.length_b   1.000
_cell.length_c   1.000
_cell.angle_alpha   90.00
_cell.angle_beta   90.00
_cell.angle_gamma   90.00
#
_symmetry.space_group_name_H-M   'P 1'
#
loop_
_entity.id
_entity.type
_entity.pdbx_description
1 polymer ?
#
loop_
_entity_poly.entity_id
_entity_poly.type
_entity_poly.pdbx_seq_one_letter_code
_entity_poly.pdbx_strand_id
1 'polypeptide(L)'
;MAPSYRIFRSWAWELVSVILAVGLISAITAILASYDGKPAPDWGERLNLNALLAFLSTILRGLLVIVISQIICQQKWDWYARPRRLSDLQKFDAGSRGSFGALLLIPTVIIKDAVALIAAAVLVVSFLVGPFVQQASRTMPCTFPAVVQNASLPYARYVPRQGGYAKDFRSSRGTPVPDITVAILSSITSPGGVENQISGSCSTGTCTFRETEQEDSAPRFIVDNDNTTHSTVGMCNTCMDITSLARTMNRSTTNPATMYRLPNGFNVSSGTGPSNARFAIMRPAPDLLWLGDMFTPELRVASRWAYVNATFLAVNTSSSAPTAAVCVLYPCLRTYTASINNDQLSEREISTEALEIGEHRGSPNSPEVMSDLNALNNVGRDYATIKSPCQVGGRLFEADGDASGFPNTTDITLYNFTEPNKLTSRKLKAPESCLYRHDAEFAMAISKVLHEEVLDGSCNWFGNFDCSKLRGASGYLADLGVTTVLKNLTNGEIAYSNVSSWFDSFANVMTNRFRFEYGAAIPKINATLDRGNDTPLPVGQVKGIAWQLETCVSAHKDWLALPIVLTAVTTLLMLWTIANNWRSRRTRPVWKDNLLPLLFYRHKIDSEGPATLPWQHDGNEADATDTDLHTARLLEANEMEKVGNRTLVTFRFPGRAALEGKGESAGTEAIALKEPARSSIREASQSTGRDAESLLEVADLQSSSEGNLRHPR
;
A
#
# COMPACT_ATOMS: atom_id res chain seq x y z
N MET A 1 -15.33 70.69 26.20
CA MET A 1 -14.86 69.29 26.37
C MET A 1 -15.28 68.47 25.16
N ALA A 2 -14.35 68.08 24.29
CA ALA A 2 -14.67 67.18 23.18
C ALA A 2 -14.85 65.75 23.73
N PRO A 3 -15.95 65.04 23.43
CA PRO A 3 -16.12 63.67 23.89
C PRO A 3 -15.02 62.78 23.30
N SER A 4 -14.39 61.96 24.15
CA SER A 4 -13.38 60.99 23.74
C SER A 4 -13.98 60.04 22.70
N TYR A 5 -13.56 60.19 21.44
CA TYR A 5 -14.02 59.37 20.33
C TYR A 5 -13.42 57.96 20.45
N ARG A 6 -14.20 57.02 21.00
CA ARG A 6 -13.78 55.63 21.24
C ARG A 6 -14.12 54.74 20.04
N ILE A 7 -13.29 54.76 19.01
CA ILE A 7 -13.42 53.94 17.79
C ILE A 7 -13.48 52.44 18.11
N PHE A 8 -12.72 51.98 19.11
CA PHE A 8 -12.76 50.58 19.52
C PHE A 8 -14.12 50.15 20.08
N ARG A 9 -14.89 51.07 20.67
CA ARG A 9 -16.24 50.76 21.16
C ARG A 9 -17.25 50.68 20.00
N SER A 10 -17.07 51.48 18.94
CA SER A 10 -17.96 51.42 17.77
C SER A 10 -17.73 50.19 16.91
N TRP A 11 -16.52 49.61 16.91
CA TRP A 11 -16.15 48.40 16.16
C TRP A 11 -15.97 47.13 17.01
N ALA A 12 -16.40 47.16 18.28
CA ALA A 12 -16.13 46.09 19.24
C ALA A 12 -16.71 44.73 18.81
N TRP A 13 -17.96 44.72 18.33
CA TRP A 13 -18.65 43.49 17.92
C TRP A 13 -18.02 42.86 16.69
N GLU A 14 -17.61 43.66 15.71
CA GLU A 14 -16.89 43.18 14.54
C GLU A 14 -15.51 42.65 14.93
N LEU A 15 -14.86 43.24 15.94
CA LEU A 15 -13.52 42.82 16.37
C LEU A 15 -13.58 41.45 17.03
N VAL A 16 -14.58 41.25 17.91
CA VAL A 16 -14.88 39.93 18.50
C VAL A 16 -15.21 38.92 17.40
N SER A 17 -15.99 39.32 16.39
CA SER A 17 -16.38 38.44 15.28
C SER A 17 -15.18 37.99 14.44
N VAL A 18 -14.25 38.89 14.11
CA VAL A 18 -13.01 38.55 13.40
C VAL A 18 -12.09 37.67 14.24
N ILE A 19 -11.91 37.97 15.53
CA ILE A 19 -11.08 37.14 16.42
C ILE A 19 -11.64 35.71 16.48
N LEU A 20 -12.96 35.56 16.63
CA LEU A 20 -13.60 34.25 16.62
C LEU A 20 -13.47 33.54 15.27
N ALA A 21 -13.58 34.27 14.14
CA ALA A 21 -13.36 33.72 12.80
C ALA A 21 -11.93 33.19 12.62
N VAL A 22 -10.91 33.93 13.08
CA VAL A 22 -9.50 33.49 13.08
C VAL A 22 -9.32 32.25 13.97
N GLY A 23 -9.97 32.22 15.13
CA GLY A 23 -10.00 31.04 16.00
C GLY A 23 -10.60 29.81 15.29
N LEU A 24 -11.74 29.96 14.63
CA LEU A 24 -12.41 28.86 13.93
C LEU A 24 -11.60 28.31 12.75
N ILE A 25 -10.98 29.16 11.93
CA ILE A 25 -10.13 28.66 10.84
C ILE A 25 -8.89 27.92 11.38
N SER A 26 -8.30 28.42 12.48
CA SER A 26 -7.19 27.71 13.15
C SER A 26 -7.61 26.35 13.71
N ALA A 27 -8.81 26.25 14.29
CA ALA A 27 -9.36 25.00 14.80
C ALA A 27 -9.63 23.99 13.67
N ILE A 28 -10.20 24.44 12.54
CA ILE A 28 -10.42 23.60 11.36
C ILE A 28 -9.09 23.03 10.85
N THR A 29 -8.06 23.88 10.71
CA THR A 29 -6.73 23.44 10.27
C THR A 29 -6.09 22.46 11.25
N ALA A 30 -6.19 22.71 12.56
CA ALA A 30 -5.64 21.84 13.60
C ALA A 30 -6.31 20.47 13.64
N ILE A 31 -7.64 20.42 13.54
CA ILE A 31 -8.41 19.16 13.48
C ILE A 31 -7.95 18.34 12.28
N LEU A 32 -7.93 18.93 11.08
CA LEU A 32 -7.50 18.25 9.86
C LEU A 32 -6.05 17.74 9.95
N ALA A 33 -5.14 18.53 10.51
CA ALA A 33 -3.74 18.12 10.69
C ALA A 33 -3.60 16.98 11.72
N SER A 34 -4.45 16.94 12.75
CA SER A 34 -4.37 15.92 13.80
C SER A 34 -4.87 14.53 13.36
N TYR A 35 -5.77 14.48 12.37
CA TYR A 35 -6.38 13.27 11.82
C TYR A 35 -5.80 12.86 10.46
N ASP A 36 -4.80 13.57 9.94
CA ASP A 36 -4.14 13.21 8.69
C ASP A 36 -3.44 11.85 8.79
N GLY A 37 -3.82 10.90 7.92
CA GLY A 37 -3.30 9.53 7.91
C GLY A 37 -3.83 8.63 9.04
N LYS A 38 -4.84 9.08 9.79
CA LYS A 38 -5.44 8.30 10.88
C LYS A 38 -6.84 7.81 10.51
N PRO A 39 -7.31 6.70 11.12
CA PRO A 39 -8.67 6.24 10.91
C PRO A 39 -9.67 7.33 11.29
N ALA A 40 -10.74 7.43 10.51
CA ALA A 40 -11.79 8.40 10.77
C ALA A 40 -12.34 8.20 12.19
N PRO A 41 -12.39 9.25 13.02
CA PRO A 41 -12.86 9.10 14.39
C PRO A 41 -14.34 8.70 14.37
N ASP A 42 -14.64 7.57 15.01
CA ASP A 42 -16.00 7.13 15.25
C ASP A 42 -16.51 7.76 16.57
N TRP A 43 -17.17 8.92 16.46
CA TRP A 43 -17.84 9.57 17.59
C TRP A 43 -19.28 9.06 17.81
N GLY A 44 -19.61 7.88 17.27
CA GLY A 44 -20.93 7.28 17.29
C GLY A 44 -21.83 7.76 16.15
N GLU A 45 -23.08 7.26 16.11
CA GLU A 45 -23.96 7.40 14.93
C GLU A 45 -24.39 8.84 14.57
N ARG A 46 -24.16 9.84 15.44
CA ARG A 46 -24.73 11.18 15.28
C ARG A 46 -23.76 12.23 14.77
N LEU A 47 -22.45 12.04 14.92
CA LEU A 47 -21.44 13.04 14.59
C LEU A 47 -20.27 12.38 13.87
N ASN A 48 -20.07 12.74 12.60
CA ASN A 48 -18.86 12.38 11.85
C ASN A 48 -17.99 13.63 11.62
N LEU A 49 -16.71 13.43 11.27
CA LEU A 49 -15.76 14.51 11.03
C LEU A 49 -16.27 15.54 10.00
N ASN A 50 -16.90 15.06 8.93
CA ASN A 50 -17.42 15.92 7.87
C ASN A 50 -18.56 16.82 8.35
N ALA A 51 -19.45 16.33 9.22
CA ALA A 51 -20.52 17.11 9.82
C ALA A 51 -19.97 18.21 10.75
N LEU A 52 -18.94 17.90 11.55
CA LEU A 52 -18.27 18.89 12.39
C LEU A 52 -17.62 20.00 11.54
N LEU A 53 -16.91 19.63 10.47
CA LEU A 53 -16.29 20.58 9.54
C LEU A 53 -17.33 21.45 8.82
N ALA A 54 -18.46 20.87 8.40
CA ALA A 54 -19.57 21.61 7.81
C ALA A 54 -20.17 22.63 8.79
N PHE A 55 -20.33 22.25 10.05
CA PHE A 55 -20.81 23.14 11.11
C PHE A 55 -19.85 24.30 11.38
N LEU A 56 -18.56 24.01 11.61
CA LEU A 56 -17.54 25.03 11.89
C LEU A 56 -17.36 26.00 10.72
N SER A 57 -17.34 25.50 9.47
CA SER A 57 -17.24 26.34 8.27
C SER A 57 -18.46 27.24 8.05
N THR A 58 -19.65 26.77 8.43
CA THR A 58 -20.88 27.58 8.37
C THR A 58 -20.83 28.73 9.36
N ILE A 59 -20.38 28.49 10.60
CA ILE A 59 -20.19 29.55 11.61
C ILE A 59 -19.11 30.54 11.14
N LEU A 60 -17.97 30.03 10.66
CA LEU A 60 -16.88 30.85 10.13
C LEU A 60 -17.40 31.81 9.06
N ARG A 61 -18.16 31.30 8.08
CA ARG A 61 -18.77 32.12 7.03
C ARG A 61 -19.71 33.17 7.60
N GLY A 62 -20.56 32.82 8.56
CA GLY A 62 -21.48 33.76 9.21
C GLY A 62 -20.75 34.94 9.84
N LEU A 63 -19.67 34.68 10.59
CA LEU A 63 -18.85 35.71 11.21
C LEU A 63 -18.16 36.63 10.19
N LEU A 64 -17.65 36.06 9.09
CA LEU A 64 -17.07 36.84 7.99
C LEU A 64 -18.10 37.79 7.38
N VAL A 65 -19.32 37.30 7.12
CA VAL A 65 -20.39 38.10 6.52
C VAL A 65 -20.81 39.26 7.44
N ILE A 66 -20.90 39.04 8.75
CA ILE A 66 -21.21 40.10 9.73
C ILE A 66 -20.20 41.26 9.61
N VAL A 67 -18.90 40.95 9.55
CA VAL A 67 -17.84 41.95 9.47
C VAL A 67 -17.86 42.67 8.13
N ILE A 68 -17.97 41.93 7.02
CA ILE A 68 -17.95 42.50 5.67
C ILE A 68 -19.17 43.39 5.44
N SER A 69 -20.35 42.98 5.90
CA SER A 69 -21.59 43.77 5.79
C SER A 69 -21.40 45.16 6.40
N GLN A 70 -20.79 45.23 7.59
CA GLN A 70 -20.53 46.48 8.29
C GLN A 70 -19.45 47.35 7.58
N ILE A 71 -18.46 46.72 6.94
CA ILE A 71 -17.49 47.42 6.08
C ILE A 71 -18.19 48.07 4.89
N ILE A 72 -19.06 47.34 4.17
CA ILE A 72 -19.84 47.87 3.04
C ILE A 72 -20.73 49.03 3.50
N CYS A 73 -21.41 48.88 4.64
CA CYS A 73 -22.23 49.92 5.23
C CYS A 73 -21.44 51.18 5.59
N GLN A 74 -20.22 51.05 6.11
CA GLN A 74 -19.37 52.21 6.38
C GLN A 74 -18.87 52.86 5.07
N GLN A 75 -18.49 52.04 4.09
CA GLN A 75 -17.97 52.52 2.81
C GLN A 75 -19.02 53.30 2.00
N LYS A 76 -20.31 52.98 2.18
CA LYS A 76 -21.44 53.78 1.68
C LYS A 76 -21.30 55.27 2.03
N TRP A 77 -20.89 55.61 3.24
CA TRP A 77 -20.75 57.02 3.65
C TRP A 77 -19.51 57.68 3.06
N ASP A 78 -18.43 56.91 2.90
CA ASP A 78 -17.22 57.39 2.22
C ASP A 78 -17.46 57.61 0.72
N TRP A 79 -18.34 56.81 0.09
CA TRP A 79 -18.74 56.97 -1.31
C TRP A 79 -19.33 58.36 -1.61
N TYR A 80 -20.18 58.85 -0.71
CA TYR A 80 -20.85 60.16 -0.82
C TYR A 80 -20.00 61.34 -0.37
N ALA A 81 -18.73 61.12 -0.02
CA ALA A 81 -17.77 62.22 0.15
C ALA A 81 -17.45 62.96 -1.16
N ARG A 82 -17.92 62.43 -2.30
CA ARG A 82 -17.93 63.08 -3.61
C ARG A 82 -19.35 63.06 -4.18
N PRO A 83 -19.69 63.91 -5.17
CA PRO A 83 -20.97 63.84 -5.87
C PRO A 83 -21.19 62.47 -6.54
N ARG A 84 -22.24 61.76 -6.12
CA ARG A 84 -22.62 60.41 -6.60
C ARG A 84 -24.13 60.29 -6.75
N ARG A 85 -24.60 59.33 -7.56
CA ARG A 85 -26.05 59.13 -7.79
C ARG A 85 -26.73 58.69 -6.50
N LEU A 86 -27.93 59.19 -6.21
CA LEU A 86 -28.69 58.82 -5.02
C LEU A 86 -29.12 57.35 -5.03
N SER A 87 -29.38 56.78 -6.22
CA SER A 87 -29.68 55.35 -6.39
C SER A 87 -28.56 54.42 -5.88
N ASP A 88 -27.31 54.90 -5.83
CA ASP A 88 -26.20 54.08 -5.34
C ASP A 88 -26.37 53.76 -3.84
N LEU A 89 -27.10 54.58 -3.08
CA LEU A 89 -27.40 54.35 -1.66
C LEU A 89 -28.15 53.03 -1.47
N GLN A 90 -29.15 52.78 -2.33
CA GLN A 90 -29.93 51.55 -2.33
C GLN A 90 -29.09 50.35 -2.77
N LYS A 91 -28.15 50.54 -3.71
CA LYS A 91 -27.22 49.46 -4.13
C LYS A 91 -26.25 49.08 -3.00
N PHE A 92 -25.71 50.04 -2.26
CA PHE A 92 -24.87 49.77 -1.10
C PHE A 92 -25.66 49.09 0.03
N ASP A 93 -26.89 49.55 0.29
CA ASP A 93 -27.78 48.94 1.29
C ASP A 93 -28.15 47.49 0.92
N ALA A 94 -28.59 47.26 -0.32
CA ALA A 94 -28.82 45.91 -0.86
C ALA A 94 -27.54 45.06 -0.82
N GLY A 95 -26.40 45.66 -1.17
CA GLY A 95 -25.08 45.04 -1.14
C GLY A 95 -24.64 44.52 0.22
N SER A 96 -24.97 45.27 1.28
CA SER A 96 -24.64 44.89 2.66
C SER A 96 -25.53 43.77 3.21
N ARG A 97 -26.72 43.54 2.66
CA ARG A 97 -27.73 42.60 3.18
C ARG A 97 -27.61 41.17 2.63
N GLY A 98 -26.80 40.95 1.60
CA GLY A 98 -26.59 39.60 1.07
C GLY A 98 -25.77 39.57 -0.21
N SER A 99 -25.30 38.38 -0.57
CA SER A 99 -24.38 38.22 -1.70
C SER A 99 -24.99 38.53 -3.06
N PHE A 100 -26.30 38.34 -3.22
CA PHE A 100 -26.99 38.74 -4.45
C PHE A 100 -26.96 40.26 -4.63
N GLY A 101 -27.26 41.02 -3.57
CA GLY A 101 -27.12 42.48 -3.60
C GLY A 101 -25.66 42.91 -3.79
N ALA A 102 -24.70 42.20 -3.19
CA ALA A 102 -23.28 42.51 -3.35
C ALA A 102 -22.82 42.30 -4.80
N LEU A 103 -23.34 41.28 -5.48
CA LEU A 103 -23.07 41.03 -6.89
C LEU A 103 -23.58 42.16 -7.79
N LEU A 104 -24.75 42.73 -7.46
CA LEU A 104 -25.30 43.91 -8.15
C LEU A 104 -24.55 45.21 -7.81
N LEU A 105 -23.85 45.26 -6.67
CA LEU A 105 -23.03 46.42 -6.27
C LEU A 105 -21.71 46.50 -7.07
N ILE A 106 -21.11 45.36 -7.44
CA ILE A 106 -19.79 45.27 -8.10
C ILE A 106 -19.64 46.23 -9.30
N PRO A 107 -20.54 46.26 -10.30
CA PRO A 107 -20.41 47.15 -11.46
C PRO A 107 -20.40 48.64 -11.09
N THR A 108 -21.00 49.00 -9.96
CA THR A 108 -21.07 50.39 -9.49
C THR A 108 -19.73 50.83 -8.86
N VAL A 109 -19.04 49.94 -8.16
CA VAL A 109 -17.83 50.25 -7.37
C VAL A 109 -16.52 49.89 -8.06
N ILE A 110 -16.53 49.03 -9.08
CA ILE A 110 -15.36 48.37 -9.68
C ILE A 110 -14.16 49.27 -10.02
N ILE A 111 -14.41 50.48 -10.54
CA ILE A 111 -13.35 51.44 -10.91
C ILE A 111 -13.20 52.57 -9.88
N LYS A 112 -14.17 52.72 -8.99
CA LYS A 112 -14.36 53.94 -8.19
C LYS A 112 -14.01 53.74 -6.72
N ASP A 113 -14.09 52.51 -6.21
CA ASP A 113 -13.83 52.18 -4.82
C ASP A 113 -13.34 50.73 -4.64
N ALA A 114 -12.03 50.58 -4.46
CA ALA A 114 -11.39 49.28 -4.31
C ALA A 114 -11.84 48.53 -3.05
N VAL A 115 -12.17 49.25 -1.96
CA VAL A 115 -12.51 48.61 -0.67
C VAL A 115 -13.91 48.02 -0.74
N ALA A 116 -14.87 48.78 -1.30
CA ALA A 116 -16.22 48.27 -1.55
C ALA A 116 -16.20 47.08 -2.52
N LEU A 117 -15.34 47.12 -3.54
CA LEU A 117 -15.18 46.02 -4.51
C LEU A 117 -14.68 44.74 -3.84
N ILE A 118 -13.58 44.81 -3.09
CA ILE A 118 -13.01 43.63 -2.42
C ILE A 118 -14.01 43.10 -1.38
N ALA A 119 -14.66 43.98 -0.61
CA ALA A 119 -15.69 43.57 0.35
C ALA A 119 -16.85 42.83 -0.34
N ALA A 120 -17.38 43.36 -1.44
CA ALA A 120 -18.44 42.70 -2.22
C ALA A 120 -17.99 41.34 -2.80
N ALA A 121 -16.77 41.27 -3.33
CA ALA A 121 -16.20 40.03 -3.87
C ALA A 121 -16.04 38.96 -2.80
N VAL A 122 -15.48 39.30 -1.63
CA VAL A 122 -15.32 38.38 -0.50
C VAL A 122 -16.69 37.87 -0.03
N LEU A 123 -17.72 38.73 0.01
CA LEU A 123 -19.06 38.34 0.43
C LEU A 123 -19.70 37.32 -0.55
N VAL A 124 -19.42 37.44 -1.86
CA VAL A 124 -19.83 36.45 -2.87
C VAL A 124 -19.04 35.16 -2.75
N VAL A 125 -17.70 35.23 -2.71
CA VAL A 125 -16.82 34.05 -2.63
C VAL A 125 -17.00 33.28 -1.32
N SER A 126 -17.50 33.93 -0.26
CA SER A 126 -17.75 33.29 1.04
C SER A 126 -18.63 32.04 0.98
N PHE A 127 -19.48 31.88 -0.05
CA PHE A 127 -20.27 30.66 -0.26
C PHE A 127 -19.41 29.41 -0.46
N LEU A 128 -18.19 29.56 -0.99
CA LEU A 128 -17.28 28.46 -1.25
C LEU A 128 -16.58 27.94 0.01
N VAL A 129 -16.66 28.65 1.13
CA VAL A 129 -16.01 28.25 2.39
C VAL A 129 -16.43 26.84 2.84
N GLY A 130 -17.74 26.54 2.80
CA GLY A 130 -18.26 25.22 3.18
C GLY A 130 -17.72 24.09 2.29
N PRO A 131 -17.95 24.14 0.96
CA PRO A 131 -17.45 23.15 0.01
C PRO A 131 -15.93 22.94 0.08
N PHE A 132 -15.14 24.01 0.20
CA PHE A 132 -13.67 23.91 0.27
C PHE A 132 -13.19 23.26 1.56
N VAL A 133 -13.81 23.57 2.71
CA VAL A 133 -13.47 22.92 3.99
C VAL A 133 -13.86 21.44 3.98
N GLN A 134 -15.00 21.06 3.40
CA GLN A 134 -15.37 19.65 3.25
C GLN A 134 -14.43 18.92 2.29
N GLN A 135 -14.07 19.55 1.17
CA GLN A 135 -13.18 18.95 0.18
C GLN A 135 -11.75 18.74 0.70
N ALA A 136 -11.34 19.49 1.74
CA ALA A 136 -10.08 19.30 2.44
C ALA A 136 -10.01 17.98 3.23
N SER A 137 -11.14 17.33 3.53
CA SER A 137 -11.24 16.06 4.26
C SER A 137 -11.67 14.93 3.31
N ARG A 138 -10.72 14.24 2.68
CA ARG A 138 -11.01 13.06 1.84
C ARG A 138 -10.84 11.78 2.64
N THR A 139 -11.66 10.76 2.37
CA THR A 139 -11.47 9.41 2.91
C THR A 139 -10.66 8.57 1.92
N MET A 140 -9.60 7.92 2.40
CA MET A 140 -8.80 6.97 1.63
C MET A 140 -8.74 5.61 2.35
N PRO A 141 -8.69 4.49 1.63
CA PRO A 141 -8.45 3.19 2.25
C PRO A 141 -7.05 3.16 2.85
N CYS A 142 -6.94 2.64 4.07
CA CYS A 142 -5.67 2.44 4.76
C CYS A 142 -5.67 1.07 5.45
N THR A 143 -4.49 0.48 5.56
CA THR A 143 -4.31 -0.84 6.15
C THR A 143 -3.58 -0.75 7.48
N PHE A 144 -4.09 -1.46 8.49
CA PHE A 144 -3.48 -1.54 9.81
C PHE A 144 -3.31 -3.00 10.26
N PRO A 145 -2.30 -3.30 11.09
CA PRO A 145 -2.14 -4.64 11.65
C PRO A 145 -3.26 -4.91 12.67
N ALA A 146 -4.05 -5.95 12.45
CA ALA A 146 -5.12 -6.37 13.35
C ALA A 146 -4.52 -7.15 14.54
N VAL A 147 -4.45 -6.51 15.71
CA VAL A 147 -3.70 -7.01 16.89
C VAL A 147 -4.27 -8.30 17.50
N VAL A 148 -5.55 -8.60 17.31
CA VAL A 148 -6.25 -9.76 17.90
C VAL A 148 -6.48 -10.88 16.87
N GLN A 149 -6.16 -10.62 15.61
CA GLN A 149 -6.51 -11.47 14.50
C GLN A 149 -5.33 -12.36 14.11
N ASN A 150 -5.56 -13.68 14.16
CA ASN A 150 -4.52 -14.67 13.95
C ASN A 150 -4.29 -14.91 12.46
N ALA A 151 -3.02 -14.87 12.05
CA ALA A 151 -2.58 -15.38 10.76
C ALA A 151 -1.57 -16.51 10.96
N SER A 152 -1.79 -17.67 10.34
CA SER A 152 -0.84 -18.79 10.43
C SER A 152 -0.77 -19.67 9.19
N LEU A 153 0.43 -20.15 8.85
CA LEU A 153 0.68 -21.12 7.78
C LEU A 153 1.46 -22.35 8.29
N PRO A 154 1.11 -23.57 7.86
CA PRO A 154 1.81 -24.77 8.28
C PRO A 154 3.17 -24.91 7.59
N TYR A 155 4.16 -25.38 8.35
CA TYR A 155 5.49 -25.76 7.87
C TYR A 155 6.00 -26.99 8.64
N ALA A 156 6.95 -27.71 8.04
CA ALA A 156 7.60 -28.86 8.67
C ALA A 156 9.11 -28.63 8.81
N ARG A 157 9.61 -28.69 10.05
CA ARG A 157 11.05 -28.78 10.34
C ARG A 157 11.50 -30.23 10.46
N TYR A 158 10.61 -31.10 10.94
CA TYR A 158 10.81 -32.54 11.08
C TYR A 158 9.66 -33.31 10.44
N VAL A 159 9.97 -34.40 9.73
CA VAL A 159 8.97 -35.29 9.12
C VAL A 159 9.40 -36.76 9.32
N PRO A 160 8.55 -37.66 9.85
CA PRO A 160 7.16 -37.47 10.19
C PRO A 160 6.95 -37.04 11.66
N ARG A 161 5.87 -36.30 11.92
CA ARG A 161 5.36 -35.93 13.25
C ARG A 161 4.89 -37.14 14.05
N GLN A 162 4.19 -38.05 13.37
CA GLN A 162 3.58 -39.26 13.92
C GLN A 162 3.27 -40.21 12.76
N GLY A 163 3.32 -41.52 13.00
CA GLY A 163 2.76 -42.51 12.09
C GLY A 163 3.48 -42.59 10.74
N GLY A 164 2.74 -42.98 9.70
CA GLY A 164 3.28 -43.13 8.34
C GLY A 164 4.09 -44.41 8.09
N TYR A 165 4.64 -45.05 9.11
CA TYR A 165 5.20 -46.39 9.00
C TYR A 165 5.00 -47.23 10.27
N ALA A 166 5.06 -48.56 10.11
CA ALA A 166 5.10 -49.51 11.21
C ALA A 166 6.42 -50.30 11.21
N LYS A 167 6.78 -50.85 12.38
CA LYS A 167 7.86 -51.83 12.53
C LYS A 167 7.23 -53.19 12.83
N ASP A 168 7.34 -54.14 11.90
CA ASP A 168 6.82 -55.49 12.11
C ASP A 168 7.86 -56.34 12.87
N PHE A 169 7.40 -57.25 13.74
CA PHE A 169 8.27 -58.21 14.46
C PHE A 169 9.11 -59.08 13.50
N ARG A 170 8.68 -59.27 12.24
CA ARG A 170 9.41 -60.00 11.20
C ARG A 170 10.35 -59.14 10.36
N SER A 171 10.25 -57.82 10.44
CA SER A 171 11.01 -56.87 9.61
C SER A 171 11.33 -55.62 10.42
N SER A 172 12.59 -55.44 10.82
CA SER A 172 13.12 -54.21 11.44
C SER A 172 13.13 -52.98 10.51
N ARG A 173 12.31 -52.98 9.45
CA ARG A 173 12.25 -51.96 8.40
C ARG A 173 10.88 -51.29 8.44
N GLY A 174 10.83 -49.97 8.26
CA GLY A 174 9.59 -49.21 8.07
C GLY A 174 8.72 -49.80 6.95
N THR A 175 7.53 -50.28 7.32
CA THR A 175 6.47 -50.72 6.40
C THR A 175 5.43 -49.61 6.27
N PRO A 176 4.95 -49.28 5.06
CA PRO A 176 3.93 -48.25 4.91
C PRO A 176 2.64 -48.68 5.61
N VAL A 177 2.09 -47.78 6.41
CA VAL A 177 0.75 -47.94 6.99
C VAL A 177 -0.32 -47.37 6.03
N PRO A 178 -1.62 -47.68 6.23
CA PRO A 178 -2.66 -47.27 5.30
C PRO A 178 -2.79 -45.76 5.09
N ASP A 179 -2.50 -44.94 6.10
CA ASP A 179 -2.55 -43.47 6.06
C ASP A 179 -1.65 -42.88 4.95
N ILE A 180 -0.35 -43.21 4.94
CA ILE A 180 0.60 -42.71 3.95
C ILE A 180 0.28 -43.26 2.55
N THR A 181 -0.23 -44.49 2.49
CA THR A 181 -0.61 -45.12 1.21
C THR A 181 -1.80 -44.39 0.60
N VAL A 182 -2.81 -44.05 1.40
CA VAL A 182 -3.97 -43.27 0.97
C VAL A 182 -3.57 -41.83 0.61
N ALA A 183 -2.67 -41.21 1.35
CA ALA A 183 -2.15 -39.88 1.03
C ALA A 183 -1.42 -39.86 -0.32
N ILE A 184 -0.57 -40.86 -0.60
CA ILE A 184 0.11 -41.02 -1.90
C ILE A 184 -0.94 -41.25 -3.00
N LEU A 185 -1.93 -42.10 -2.77
CA LEU A 185 -3.01 -42.37 -3.74
C LEU A 185 -3.82 -41.09 -4.07
N SER A 186 -4.22 -40.31 -3.06
CA SER A 186 -4.92 -39.04 -3.27
C SER A 186 -4.05 -38.04 -4.04
N SER A 187 -2.74 -38.04 -3.77
CA SER A 187 -1.78 -37.15 -4.45
C SER A 187 -1.65 -37.47 -5.95
N ILE A 188 -1.80 -38.73 -6.35
CA ILE A 188 -1.75 -39.13 -7.77
C ILE A 188 -3.10 -39.02 -8.48
N THR A 189 -4.23 -39.24 -7.80
CA THR A 189 -5.57 -39.23 -8.41
C THR A 189 -6.18 -37.84 -8.48
N SER A 190 -5.90 -36.98 -7.50
CA SER A 190 -6.50 -35.65 -7.37
C SER A 190 -5.48 -34.64 -6.83
N PRO A 191 -4.40 -34.33 -7.57
CA PRO A 191 -3.35 -33.42 -7.09
C PRO A 191 -3.88 -32.01 -6.76
N GLY A 192 -4.93 -31.56 -7.47
CA GLY A 192 -5.61 -30.29 -7.21
C GLY A 192 -6.74 -30.36 -6.17
N GLY A 193 -6.98 -31.51 -5.55
CA GLY A 193 -8.04 -31.71 -4.55
C GLY A 193 -7.84 -30.84 -3.31
N VAL A 194 -8.94 -30.44 -2.66
CA VAL A 194 -8.92 -29.59 -1.45
C VAL A 194 -8.13 -30.27 -0.32
N GLU A 195 -8.17 -31.60 -0.26
CA GLU A 195 -7.42 -32.42 0.69
C GLU A 195 -5.89 -32.36 0.52
N ASN A 196 -5.41 -31.88 -0.63
CA ASN A 196 -3.99 -31.77 -1.00
C ASN A 196 -3.49 -30.31 -0.98
N GLN A 197 -4.37 -29.36 -0.69
CA GLN A 197 -4.07 -27.94 -0.61
C GLN A 197 -3.76 -27.51 0.82
N ILE A 198 -2.87 -26.53 0.95
CA ILE A 198 -2.58 -25.91 2.25
C ILE A 198 -3.69 -24.93 2.59
N SER A 199 -4.25 -25.08 3.79
CA SER A 199 -5.13 -24.07 4.39
C SER A 199 -4.36 -23.24 5.41
N GLY A 200 -4.27 -21.93 5.15
CA GLY A 200 -3.79 -20.94 6.11
C GLY A 200 -4.94 -20.40 6.95
N SER A 201 -4.67 -20.04 8.21
CA SER A 201 -5.60 -19.23 8.99
C SER A 201 -5.31 -17.75 8.66
N CYS A 202 -6.30 -17.02 8.18
CA CYS A 202 -6.22 -15.57 7.96
C CYS A 202 -7.62 -14.99 8.16
N SER A 203 -7.83 -14.26 9.27
CA SER A 203 -9.18 -13.79 9.61
C SER A 203 -9.62 -12.51 8.88
N THR A 204 -8.68 -11.74 8.30
CA THR A 204 -8.99 -10.53 7.51
C THR A 204 -9.03 -10.77 5.99
N GLY A 205 -8.67 -11.97 5.54
CA GLY A 205 -8.46 -12.28 4.11
C GLY A 205 -7.26 -11.60 3.45
N THR A 206 -6.53 -10.74 4.17
CA THR A 206 -5.25 -10.16 3.72
C THR A 206 -4.20 -10.33 4.82
N CYS A 207 -3.27 -11.27 4.64
CA CYS A 207 -2.25 -11.59 5.64
C CYS A 207 -0.86 -11.66 5.01
N THR A 208 0.13 -11.10 5.72
CA THR A 208 1.54 -11.20 5.34
C THR A 208 2.31 -11.99 6.38
N PHE A 209 3.18 -12.87 5.91
CA PHE A 209 4.07 -13.65 6.77
C PHE A 209 5.47 -13.08 6.63
N ARG A 210 6.21 -13.04 7.73
CA ARG A 210 7.64 -12.71 7.71
C ARG A 210 8.36 -13.76 8.55
N GLU A 211 9.59 -14.05 8.16
CA GLU A 211 10.50 -14.82 8.99
C GLU A 211 10.80 -14.00 10.26
N THR A 212 10.02 -14.25 11.30
CA THR A 212 10.30 -13.76 12.65
C THR A 212 10.21 -14.96 13.56
N GLU A 213 11.35 -15.61 13.80
CA GLU A 213 11.52 -16.41 15.00
C GLU A 213 11.54 -15.42 16.16
N GLN A 214 10.40 -15.23 16.82
CA GLN A 214 10.24 -15.30 18.28
C GLN A 214 9.13 -14.40 18.84
N GLU A 215 8.36 -15.03 19.74
CA GLU A 215 7.47 -14.42 20.75
C GLU A 215 8.10 -13.19 21.42
N ASP A 216 7.24 -12.21 21.74
CA ASP A 216 7.44 -11.18 22.76
C ASP A 216 8.36 -9.96 22.52
N SER A 217 8.74 -9.61 21.29
CA SER A 217 9.31 -8.26 21.09
C SER A 217 8.97 -7.59 19.77
N ALA A 218 8.66 -6.29 19.88
CA ALA A 218 8.12 -5.42 18.84
C ALA A 218 8.87 -5.54 17.49
N PRO A 219 8.15 -5.39 16.35
CA PRO A 219 8.73 -5.57 15.03
C PRO A 219 9.83 -4.53 14.77
N ARG A 220 11.08 -4.98 14.65
CA ARG A 220 12.15 -4.18 14.04
C ARG A 220 12.11 -4.38 12.54
N PHE A 221 12.00 -3.28 11.81
CA PHE A 221 11.93 -3.24 10.36
C PHE A 221 13.34 -3.43 9.79
N ILE A 222 13.68 -4.67 9.41
CA ILE A 222 14.84 -4.93 8.54
C ILE A 222 14.30 -5.11 7.13
N VAL A 223 14.83 -4.31 6.20
CA VAL A 223 14.50 -4.33 4.78
C VAL A 223 15.49 -5.28 4.11
N ASP A 224 15.08 -6.51 3.85
CA ASP A 224 15.74 -7.35 2.85
C ASP A 224 14.78 -7.55 1.66
N ASN A 225 15.31 -7.42 0.45
CA ASN A 225 14.53 -7.42 -0.79
C ASN A 225 14.12 -8.84 -1.26
N ASP A 226 14.34 -9.87 -0.45
CA ASP A 226 13.84 -11.24 -0.64
C ASP A 226 13.22 -11.75 0.67
N ASN A 227 12.02 -11.26 0.99
CA ASN A 227 11.29 -11.65 2.21
C ASN A 227 10.90 -13.14 2.16
N THR A 228 11.78 -14.00 2.68
CA THR A 228 11.50 -15.38 3.05
C THR A 228 10.42 -15.39 4.11
N THR A 229 9.43 -16.28 3.96
CA THR A 229 8.39 -16.46 4.98
C THR A 229 8.71 -17.66 5.84
N HIS A 230 9.06 -18.78 5.21
CA HIS A 230 9.46 -20.00 5.89
C HIS A 230 10.17 -20.96 4.95
N SER A 231 10.84 -21.93 5.55
CA SER A 231 11.37 -23.10 4.87
C SER A 231 10.75 -24.35 5.46
N THR A 232 10.59 -25.39 4.66
CA THR A 232 9.96 -26.65 5.05
C THR A 232 10.65 -27.85 4.42
N VAL A 233 10.69 -28.96 5.15
CA VAL A 233 10.98 -30.27 4.57
C VAL A 233 9.89 -30.60 3.56
N GLY A 234 10.31 -31.00 2.37
CA GLY A 234 9.47 -31.28 1.22
C GLY A 234 9.95 -32.49 0.41
N MET A 235 9.20 -32.78 -0.63
CA MET A 235 9.60 -33.66 -1.71
C MET A 235 9.91 -32.80 -2.92
N CYS A 236 11.06 -33.01 -3.54
CA CYS A 236 11.46 -32.35 -4.77
C CYS A 236 11.63 -33.36 -5.88
N ASN A 237 11.57 -32.85 -7.11
CA ASN A 237 11.83 -33.63 -8.30
C ASN A 237 12.98 -33.04 -9.10
N THR A 238 13.61 -33.89 -9.92
CA THR A 238 14.43 -33.43 -11.05
C THR A 238 14.23 -34.43 -12.18
N CYS A 239 14.01 -33.90 -13.39
CA CYS A 239 13.77 -34.70 -14.58
C CYS A 239 14.78 -34.34 -15.67
N MET A 240 15.12 -35.33 -16.49
CA MET A 240 16.00 -35.19 -17.64
C MET A 240 15.41 -35.90 -18.86
N ASP A 241 15.41 -35.23 -20.00
CA ASP A 241 15.03 -35.81 -21.29
C ASP A 241 16.17 -36.69 -21.81
N ILE A 242 15.87 -37.98 -22.00
CA ILE A 242 16.82 -38.99 -22.47
C ILE A 242 16.34 -39.62 -23.78
N THR A 243 15.41 -38.97 -24.49
CA THR A 243 14.84 -39.46 -25.75
C THR A 243 15.92 -39.73 -26.80
N SER A 244 17.00 -38.94 -26.79
CA SER A 244 18.17 -39.11 -27.66
C SER A 244 18.92 -40.44 -27.47
N LEU A 245 18.76 -41.09 -26.31
CA LEU A 245 19.36 -42.40 -26.04
C LEU A 245 18.54 -43.57 -26.60
N ALA A 246 17.29 -43.35 -27.00
CA ALA A 246 16.43 -44.39 -27.54
C ALA A 246 16.90 -44.80 -28.94
N ARG A 247 17.36 -46.05 -29.08
CA ARG A 247 17.81 -46.61 -30.36
C ARG A 247 16.73 -47.50 -30.95
N THR A 248 16.58 -47.46 -32.27
CA THR A 248 15.72 -48.38 -33.01
C THR A 248 16.39 -49.76 -33.10
N MET A 249 15.65 -50.83 -32.84
CA MET A 249 16.09 -52.19 -33.13
C MET A 249 15.72 -52.58 -34.56
N ASN A 250 16.62 -53.32 -35.23
CA ASN A 250 16.43 -53.71 -36.63
C ASN A 250 15.14 -54.51 -36.84
N ARG A 251 14.42 -54.09 -37.89
CA ARG A 251 13.13 -54.57 -38.35
C ARG A 251 13.24 -56.04 -38.79
N SER A 252 12.49 -56.93 -38.13
CA SER A 252 12.21 -58.24 -38.74
C SER A 252 11.25 -58.01 -39.91
N THR A 253 11.53 -58.61 -41.08
CA THR A 253 10.72 -58.47 -42.30
C THR A 253 9.27 -58.97 -42.13
N THR A 254 8.97 -59.66 -41.03
CA THR A 254 7.65 -60.22 -40.72
C THR A 254 6.80 -59.40 -39.74
N ASN A 255 7.35 -58.34 -39.09
CA ASN A 255 6.62 -57.52 -38.11
C ASN A 255 6.72 -56.01 -38.44
N PRO A 256 5.60 -55.29 -38.63
CA PRO A 256 5.60 -53.87 -38.99
C PRO A 256 5.93 -52.91 -37.83
N ALA A 257 6.03 -53.39 -36.60
CA ALA A 257 6.25 -52.55 -35.41
C ALA A 257 7.72 -52.12 -35.26
N THR A 258 7.95 -50.81 -35.08
CA THR A 258 9.28 -50.27 -34.74
C THR A 258 9.51 -50.46 -33.24
N MET A 259 10.60 -51.13 -32.86
CA MET A 259 10.98 -51.30 -31.46
C MET A 259 12.07 -50.29 -31.09
N TYR A 260 11.88 -49.62 -29.95
CA TYR A 260 12.85 -48.71 -29.36
C TYR A 260 13.45 -49.33 -28.11
N ARG A 261 14.75 -49.13 -27.87
CA ARG A 261 15.47 -49.63 -26.70
C ARG A 261 16.35 -48.55 -26.09
N LEU A 262 16.36 -48.47 -24.76
CA LEU A 262 17.29 -47.66 -23.98
C LEU A 262 18.53 -48.48 -23.55
N PRO A 263 19.67 -47.82 -23.22
CA PRO A 263 20.87 -48.49 -22.74
C PRO A 263 20.66 -49.36 -21.49
N ASN A 264 19.76 -48.95 -20.59
CA ASN A 264 19.35 -49.73 -19.41
C ASN A 264 18.54 -51.00 -19.72
N GLY A 265 18.29 -51.29 -21.01
CA GLY A 265 17.61 -52.48 -21.48
C GLY A 265 16.10 -52.37 -21.63
N PHE A 266 15.50 -51.21 -21.32
CA PHE A 266 14.06 -51.01 -21.48
C PHE A 266 13.70 -50.94 -22.94
N ASN A 267 12.54 -51.50 -23.31
CA ASN A 267 12.07 -51.48 -24.69
C ASN A 267 10.56 -51.28 -24.80
N VAL A 268 10.15 -50.66 -25.89
CA VAL A 268 8.76 -50.43 -26.31
C VAL A 268 8.63 -50.58 -27.82
N SER A 269 7.41 -50.74 -28.32
CA SER A 269 7.12 -50.93 -29.75
C SER A 269 5.95 -50.07 -30.23
N SER A 270 6.07 -49.55 -31.46
CA SER A 270 5.14 -48.58 -32.08
C SER A 270 3.94 -49.19 -32.80
N GLY A 271 3.79 -50.52 -32.84
CA GLY A 271 2.80 -51.18 -33.71
C GLY A 271 1.94 -52.22 -33.02
N THR A 272 0.81 -52.56 -33.68
CA THR A 272 -0.12 -53.65 -33.36
C THR A 272 0.47 -55.02 -33.69
N GLY A 273 1.71 -55.27 -33.27
CA GLY A 273 2.35 -56.59 -33.35
C GLY A 273 1.61 -57.62 -32.49
N PRO A 274 1.99 -58.91 -32.53
CA PRO A 274 1.25 -59.98 -31.88
C PRO A 274 1.02 -59.66 -30.40
N SER A 275 -0.18 -59.98 -29.91
CA SER A 275 -0.63 -59.93 -28.51
C SER A 275 0.54 -59.75 -27.51
N ASN A 276 0.65 -58.57 -26.89
CA ASN A 276 1.64 -58.13 -25.87
C ASN A 276 2.68 -57.06 -26.30
N ALA A 277 2.42 -56.27 -27.35
CA ALA A 277 3.26 -55.12 -27.69
C ALA A 277 3.12 -53.98 -26.65
N ARG A 278 4.16 -53.78 -25.82
CA ARG A 278 4.28 -52.67 -24.86
C ARG A 278 4.58 -51.38 -25.62
N PHE A 279 3.76 -50.35 -25.45
CA PHE A 279 4.04 -49.03 -26.04
C PHE A 279 4.50 -48.00 -25.01
N ALA A 280 4.30 -48.27 -23.72
CA ALA A 280 4.83 -47.46 -22.62
C ALA A 280 5.28 -48.34 -21.46
N ILE A 281 6.37 -47.93 -20.81
CA ILE A 281 6.92 -48.59 -19.62
C ILE A 281 7.49 -47.53 -18.68
N MET A 282 7.22 -47.70 -17.39
CA MET A 282 7.87 -46.95 -16.32
C MET A 282 8.38 -47.96 -15.31
N ARG A 283 9.65 -47.83 -14.92
CA ARG A 283 10.19 -48.65 -13.83
C ARG A 283 11.16 -47.87 -12.96
N PRO A 284 11.18 -48.16 -11.66
CA PRO A 284 12.16 -47.61 -10.76
C PRO A 284 13.50 -48.36 -10.84
N ALA A 285 14.57 -47.70 -10.43
CA ALA A 285 15.91 -48.26 -10.31
C ALA A 285 16.57 -47.77 -9.01
N PRO A 286 17.50 -48.55 -8.42
CA PRO A 286 18.23 -48.11 -7.23
C PRO A 286 19.19 -46.96 -7.53
N ASP A 287 19.68 -46.85 -8.76
CA ASP A 287 20.61 -45.81 -9.22
C ASP A 287 20.43 -45.53 -10.73
N LEU A 288 21.12 -44.49 -11.21
CA LEU A 288 21.11 -44.04 -12.60
C LEU A 288 22.51 -44.05 -13.25
N LEU A 289 23.42 -44.90 -12.77
CA LEU A 289 24.83 -44.92 -13.21
C LEU A 289 24.97 -45.21 -14.72
N TRP A 290 24.01 -45.89 -15.32
CA TRP A 290 23.96 -46.22 -16.74
C TRP A 290 23.88 -44.99 -17.67
N LEU A 291 23.53 -43.81 -17.15
CA LEU A 291 23.48 -42.56 -17.90
C LEU A 291 24.87 -42.06 -18.33
N GLY A 292 25.95 -42.56 -17.71
CA GLY A 292 27.32 -42.16 -18.03
C GLY A 292 27.52 -40.65 -17.90
N ASP A 293 28.01 -40.01 -18.95
CA ASP A 293 28.36 -38.59 -18.97
C ASP A 293 27.16 -37.64 -18.77
N MET A 294 25.92 -38.10 -19.01
CA MET A 294 24.71 -37.30 -18.75
C MET A 294 24.31 -37.28 -17.27
N PHE A 295 24.99 -38.05 -16.41
CA PHE A 295 24.72 -38.05 -14.98
C PHE A 295 25.41 -36.84 -14.32
N THR A 296 24.74 -35.69 -14.30
CA THR A 296 25.31 -34.46 -13.71
C THR A 296 25.55 -34.60 -12.20
N PRO A 297 26.48 -33.83 -11.60
CA PRO A 297 26.71 -33.85 -10.15
C PRO A 297 25.45 -33.57 -9.32
N GLU A 298 24.61 -32.65 -9.77
CA GLU A 298 23.35 -32.29 -9.10
C GLU A 298 22.36 -33.47 -9.14
N LEU A 299 22.20 -34.08 -10.31
CA LEU A 299 21.35 -35.27 -10.47
C LEU A 299 21.88 -36.46 -9.68
N ARG A 300 23.20 -36.58 -9.50
CA ARG A 300 23.83 -37.62 -8.69
C ARG A 300 23.49 -37.50 -7.21
N VAL A 301 23.57 -36.29 -6.66
CA VAL A 301 23.19 -36.02 -5.27
C VAL A 301 21.72 -36.31 -5.06
N ALA A 302 20.86 -35.82 -5.97
CA ALA A 302 19.41 -36.08 -5.91
C ALA A 302 19.08 -37.57 -6.01
N SER A 303 19.73 -38.30 -6.94
CA SER A 303 19.44 -39.71 -7.24
C SER A 303 19.87 -40.67 -6.15
N ARG A 304 20.97 -40.37 -5.45
CA ARG A 304 21.61 -41.31 -4.52
C ARG A 304 20.70 -41.71 -3.35
N TRP A 305 19.95 -40.74 -2.82
CA TRP A 305 19.07 -40.94 -1.66
C TRP A 305 17.62 -40.61 -1.97
N ALA A 306 17.28 -40.61 -3.25
CA ALA A 306 15.92 -40.44 -3.75
C ALA A 306 14.97 -41.45 -3.12
N TYR A 307 13.72 -41.03 -2.89
CA TYR A 307 12.63 -41.95 -2.66
C TYR A 307 12.48 -42.92 -3.84
N VAL A 308 12.75 -42.45 -5.07
CA VAL A 308 12.72 -43.27 -6.29
C VAL A 308 13.48 -42.61 -7.45
N ASN A 309 14.20 -43.44 -8.22
CA ASN A 309 14.72 -43.07 -9.53
C ASN A 309 13.89 -43.77 -10.60
N ALA A 310 13.04 -43.05 -11.33
CA ALA A 310 12.13 -43.64 -12.32
C ALA A 310 12.64 -43.39 -13.75
N THR A 311 12.64 -44.43 -14.58
CA THR A 311 12.84 -44.30 -16.02
C THR A 311 11.54 -44.58 -16.75
N PHE A 312 11.10 -43.62 -17.56
CA PHE A 312 9.93 -43.70 -18.42
C PHE A 312 10.37 -43.79 -19.88
N LEU A 313 9.76 -44.71 -20.63
CA LEU A 313 9.93 -44.84 -22.07
C LEU A 313 8.56 -45.13 -22.67
N ALA A 314 8.15 -44.34 -23.64
CA ALA A 314 6.93 -44.55 -24.37
C ALA A 314 7.08 -44.19 -25.84
N VAL A 315 6.14 -44.65 -26.66
CA VAL A 315 6.05 -44.31 -28.08
C VAL A 315 4.69 -43.73 -28.38
N ASN A 316 4.69 -42.59 -29.06
CA ASN A 316 3.49 -41.99 -29.58
C ASN A 316 3.01 -42.80 -30.79
N THR A 317 1.77 -43.29 -30.73
CA THR A 317 1.19 -44.14 -31.78
C THR A 317 0.93 -43.39 -33.08
N SER A 318 0.71 -42.08 -33.02
CA SER A 318 0.43 -41.25 -34.20
C SER A 318 1.69 -40.87 -34.98
N SER A 319 2.76 -40.48 -34.28
CA SER A 319 4.03 -40.06 -34.90
C SER A 319 5.08 -41.17 -34.98
N SER A 320 4.85 -42.31 -34.32
CA SER A 320 5.85 -43.38 -34.11
C SER A 320 7.17 -42.91 -33.48
N ALA A 321 7.19 -41.72 -32.85
CA ALA A 321 8.35 -41.18 -32.18
C ALA A 321 8.42 -41.68 -30.72
N PRO A 322 9.62 -42.04 -30.21
CA PRO A 322 9.80 -42.35 -28.80
C PRO A 322 9.88 -41.07 -27.97
N THR A 323 9.47 -41.18 -26.71
CA THR A 323 9.68 -40.18 -25.66
C THR A 323 10.25 -40.92 -24.46
N ALA A 324 11.39 -40.46 -23.95
CA ALA A 324 12.03 -41.08 -22.79
C ALA A 324 12.48 -40.03 -21.78
N ALA A 325 12.23 -40.30 -20.50
CA ALA A 325 12.55 -39.40 -19.42
C ALA A 325 13.10 -40.19 -18.22
N VAL A 326 14.03 -39.58 -17.51
CA VAL A 326 14.44 -40.03 -16.17
C VAL A 326 14.01 -38.97 -15.19
N CYS A 327 13.30 -39.36 -14.15
CA CYS A 327 12.84 -38.47 -13.10
C CYS A 327 13.17 -39.04 -11.73
N VAL A 328 13.60 -38.18 -10.83
CA VAL A 328 14.05 -38.51 -9.48
C VAL A 328 13.18 -37.76 -8.49
N LEU A 329 12.64 -38.45 -7.48
CA LEU A 329 11.96 -37.81 -6.34
C LEU A 329 12.82 -37.96 -5.10
N TYR A 330 13.17 -36.86 -4.44
CA TYR A 330 14.11 -36.85 -3.33
C TYR A 330 13.69 -35.88 -2.21
N PRO A 331 14.10 -36.12 -0.95
CA PRO A 331 13.84 -35.20 0.15
C PRO A 331 14.64 -33.90 -0.03
N CYS A 332 13.98 -32.76 0.20
CA CYS A 332 14.57 -31.44 0.03
C CYS A 332 14.04 -30.43 1.06
N LEU A 333 14.76 -29.34 1.24
CA LEU A 333 14.32 -28.14 1.93
C LEU A 333 13.82 -27.17 0.86
N ARG A 334 12.56 -26.75 0.96
CA ARG A 334 11.96 -25.75 0.07
C ARG A 334 11.73 -24.48 0.87
N THR A 335 12.16 -23.36 0.31
CA THR A 335 12.00 -22.02 0.91
C THR A 335 11.00 -21.21 0.10
N TYR A 336 10.01 -20.64 0.78
CA TYR A 336 8.91 -19.93 0.16
C TYR A 336 8.85 -18.47 0.61
N THR A 337 8.29 -17.64 -0.27
CA THR A 337 7.60 -16.41 0.13
C THR A 337 6.10 -16.62 -0.01
N ALA A 338 5.33 -16.23 1.00
CA ALA A 338 3.92 -16.55 1.13
C ALA A 338 3.12 -15.31 1.52
N SER A 339 1.96 -15.13 0.89
CA SER A 339 0.98 -14.11 1.25
C SER A 339 -0.42 -14.64 1.04
N ILE A 340 -1.37 -14.16 1.82
CA ILE A 340 -2.79 -14.42 1.59
C ILE A 340 -3.41 -13.10 1.19
N ASN A 341 -4.01 -13.07 0.00
CA ASN A 341 -4.75 -11.91 -0.51
C ASN A 341 -6.11 -12.39 -0.98
N ASN A 342 -7.19 -11.70 -0.56
CA ASN A 342 -8.57 -12.10 -0.86
C ASN A 342 -8.86 -13.58 -0.52
N ASP A 343 -8.43 -14.02 0.66
CA ASP A 343 -8.56 -15.42 1.14
C ASP A 343 -7.83 -16.47 0.29
N GLN A 344 -7.04 -16.05 -0.70
CA GLN A 344 -6.26 -16.95 -1.54
C GLN A 344 -4.78 -16.95 -1.12
N LEU A 345 -4.27 -18.13 -0.78
CA LEU A 345 -2.85 -18.33 -0.51
C LEU A 345 -2.07 -18.28 -1.83
N SER A 346 -1.06 -17.42 -1.89
CA SER A 346 -0.08 -17.36 -2.96
C SER A 346 1.30 -17.62 -2.36
N GLU A 347 1.93 -18.69 -2.81
CA GLU A 347 3.30 -19.05 -2.45
C GLU A 347 4.19 -19.04 -3.69
N ARG A 348 5.37 -18.44 -3.56
CA ARG A 348 6.44 -18.47 -4.57
C ARG A 348 7.66 -19.13 -3.95
N GLU A 349 8.14 -20.19 -4.59
CA GLU A 349 9.40 -20.83 -4.21
C GLU A 349 10.59 -19.92 -4.54
N ILE A 350 11.51 -19.80 -3.59
CA ILE A 350 12.74 -19.01 -3.72
C ILE A 350 13.92 -19.94 -3.99
N SER A 351 14.04 -21.00 -3.20
CA SER A 351 15.15 -21.95 -3.30
C SER A 351 14.73 -23.35 -2.87
N THR A 352 15.47 -24.32 -3.39
CA THR A 352 15.36 -25.73 -3.06
C THR A 352 16.75 -26.31 -2.86
N GLU A 353 16.94 -27.05 -1.76
CA GLU A 353 18.19 -27.72 -1.42
C GLU A 353 17.92 -29.19 -1.09
N ALA A 354 18.69 -30.12 -1.66
CA ALA A 354 18.55 -31.54 -1.33
C ALA A 354 18.96 -31.81 0.14
N LEU A 355 18.22 -32.67 0.84
CA LEU A 355 18.68 -33.15 2.13
C LEU A 355 19.77 -34.21 1.93
N GLU A 356 20.83 -34.10 2.72
CA GLU A 356 21.95 -35.05 2.74
C GLU A 356 21.72 -36.07 3.87
N ILE A 357 22.42 -37.20 3.85
CA ILE A 357 22.39 -38.12 4.99
C ILE A 357 23.12 -37.48 6.16
N GLY A 358 22.42 -37.34 7.29
CA GLY A 358 22.92 -36.76 8.53
C GLY A 358 23.14 -37.81 9.60
N GLU A 359 24.27 -37.73 10.31
CA GLU A 359 24.56 -38.59 11.46
C GLU A 359 24.71 -37.78 12.75
N HIS A 360 23.90 -38.12 13.76
CA HIS A 360 23.89 -37.50 15.08
C HIS A 360 24.52 -38.47 16.10
N ARG A 361 25.85 -38.33 16.31
CA ARG A 361 26.72 -39.07 17.26
C ARG A 361 27.13 -40.51 16.88
N GLY A 362 28.45 -40.68 16.66
CA GLY A 362 29.23 -41.76 17.27
C GLY A 362 29.23 -43.16 16.64
N SER A 363 28.62 -43.42 15.47
CA SER A 363 28.74 -44.74 14.83
C SER A 363 29.72 -44.71 13.64
N PRO A 364 30.96 -45.20 13.79
CA PRO A 364 31.91 -45.27 12.69
C PRO A 364 31.61 -46.52 11.84
N ASN A 365 30.53 -46.48 11.06
CA ASN A 365 30.44 -47.43 9.95
C ASN A 365 31.37 -46.95 8.83
N SER A 366 32.11 -47.87 8.22
CA SER A 366 33.07 -47.55 7.17
C SER A 366 32.36 -46.88 5.96
N PRO A 367 33.05 -45.98 5.24
CA PRO A 367 32.57 -45.41 3.97
C PRO A 367 32.05 -46.44 2.96
N GLU A 368 32.61 -47.65 2.99
CA GLU A 368 32.26 -48.79 2.13
C GLU A 368 30.83 -49.34 2.39
N VAL A 369 30.32 -49.24 3.62
CA VAL A 369 28.92 -49.65 3.91
C VAL A 369 27.92 -48.63 3.36
N MET A 370 28.35 -47.37 3.20
CA MET A 370 27.48 -46.31 2.68
C MET A 370 27.32 -46.31 1.16
N SER A 371 28.21 -46.98 0.41
CA SER A 371 28.10 -47.09 -1.06
C SER A 371 27.02 -48.05 -1.55
N ASP A 372 26.49 -48.92 -0.67
CA ASP A 372 25.43 -49.88 -1.04
C ASP A 372 24.03 -49.46 -0.55
N LEU A 373 23.94 -48.39 0.25
CA LEU A 373 22.69 -47.90 0.83
C LEU A 373 21.93 -46.93 -0.10
N ASN A 374 20.60 -47.02 -0.07
CA ASN A 374 19.62 -46.16 -0.73
C ASN A 374 18.37 -46.05 0.17
N ALA A 375 17.34 -45.33 -0.27
CA ALA A 375 16.12 -45.16 0.56
C ALA A 375 15.42 -46.48 0.94
N LEU A 376 15.51 -47.56 0.14
CA LEU A 376 14.83 -48.84 0.40
C LEU A 376 15.53 -49.71 1.46
N ASN A 377 16.82 -49.49 1.70
CA ASN A 377 17.62 -50.26 2.66
C ASN A 377 18.30 -49.37 3.73
N ASN A 378 18.07 -48.05 3.71
CA ASN A 378 18.48 -47.12 4.76
C ASN A 378 17.60 -47.28 6.01
N VAL A 379 18.10 -48.02 7.00
CA VAL A 379 17.41 -48.23 8.28
C VAL A 379 18.17 -47.48 9.37
N GLY A 380 17.84 -46.21 9.57
CA GLY A 380 18.29 -45.43 10.74
C GLY A 380 19.29 -44.31 10.48
N ARG A 381 19.48 -43.85 9.24
CA ARG A 381 20.20 -42.59 8.97
C ARG A 381 19.27 -41.53 8.41
N ASP A 382 18.90 -40.60 9.28
CA ASP A 382 18.00 -39.52 8.91
C ASP A 382 18.64 -38.60 7.88
N TYR A 383 17.78 -38.03 7.06
CA TYR A 383 18.11 -37.00 6.10
C TYR A 383 18.12 -35.66 6.84
N ALA A 384 19.08 -34.81 6.54
CA ALA A 384 19.19 -33.50 7.17
C ALA A 384 19.81 -32.46 6.23
N THR A 385 19.46 -31.21 6.48
CA THR A 385 20.16 -30.06 5.93
C THR A 385 20.11 -28.90 6.93
N ILE A 386 20.97 -27.91 6.72
CA ILE A 386 21.03 -26.70 7.52
C ILE A 386 20.52 -25.56 6.66
N LYS A 387 19.43 -24.90 7.08
CA LYS A 387 18.97 -23.68 6.42
C LYS A 387 20.05 -22.60 6.55
N SER A 388 20.45 -22.02 5.42
CA SER A 388 21.41 -20.91 5.39
C SER A 388 20.99 -19.86 4.34
N PRO A 389 20.87 -18.57 4.71
CA PRO A 389 20.99 -18.04 6.05
C PRO A 389 19.80 -18.42 6.95
N CYS A 390 20.03 -18.46 8.26
CA CYS A 390 19.00 -18.75 9.27
C CYS A 390 19.05 -17.71 10.39
N GLN A 391 17.90 -17.22 10.86
CA GLN A 391 17.83 -16.23 11.93
C GLN A 391 17.52 -16.90 13.27
N VAL A 392 18.36 -16.68 14.28
CA VAL A 392 18.18 -17.23 15.64
C VAL A 392 18.36 -16.13 16.67
N GLY A 393 17.31 -15.80 17.43
CA GLY A 393 17.36 -14.78 18.48
C GLY A 393 17.81 -13.40 17.97
N GLY A 394 17.40 -13.03 16.74
CA GLY A 394 17.77 -11.77 16.08
C GLY A 394 19.19 -11.72 15.50
N ARG A 395 19.96 -12.82 15.55
CA ARG A 395 21.29 -12.94 14.92
C ARG A 395 21.22 -13.84 13.69
N LEU A 396 21.99 -13.50 12.65
CA LEU A 396 22.12 -14.29 11.43
C LEU A 396 23.14 -15.42 11.62
N PHE A 397 22.76 -16.64 11.28
CA PHE A 397 23.61 -17.82 11.22
C PHE A 397 23.80 -18.24 9.76
N GLU A 398 25.06 -18.50 9.39
CA GLU A 398 25.45 -19.07 8.10
C GLU A 398 26.01 -20.47 8.32
N ALA A 399 25.69 -21.42 7.44
CA ALA A 399 26.05 -22.83 7.62
C ALA A 399 27.56 -23.10 7.74
N ASP A 400 28.40 -22.28 7.08
CA ASP A 400 29.86 -22.38 7.12
C ASP A 400 30.50 -21.52 8.24
N GLY A 401 29.68 -20.83 9.04
CA GLY A 401 30.10 -19.92 10.10
C GLY A 401 30.33 -20.58 11.46
N ASP A 402 30.80 -19.78 12.43
CA ASP A 402 30.97 -20.25 13.82
C ASP A 402 29.63 -20.32 14.58
N ALA A 403 29.25 -21.51 14.99
CA ALA A 403 28.04 -21.77 15.78
C ALA A 403 28.23 -21.61 17.31
N SER A 404 29.45 -21.36 17.80
CA SER A 404 29.76 -21.32 19.24
C SER A 404 28.94 -20.29 20.03
N GLY A 405 28.51 -19.22 19.36
CA GLY A 405 27.74 -18.12 19.96
C GLY A 405 26.22 -18.29 19.98
N PHE A 406 25.68 -19.44 19.57
CA PHE A 406 24.24 -19.69 19.47
C PHE A 406 23.74 -20.72 20.52
N PRO A 407 22.51 -20.58 21.04
CA PRO A 407 21.94 -21.53 21.98
C PRO A 407 21.53 -22.84 21.30
N ASN A 408 21.51 -23.94 22.07
CA ASN A 408 21.00 -25.25 21.65
C ASN A 408 21.58 -25.75 20.30
N THR A 409 22.89 -25.85 20.23
CA THR A 409 23.61 -26.29 19.04
C THR A 409 23.83 -27.79 19.00
N THR A 410 23.79 -28.33 17.80
CA THR A 410 23.94 -29.74 17.51
C THR A 410 25.05 -29.98 16.50
N ASP A 411 25.92 -30.94 16.82
CA ASP A 411 26.91 -31.46 15.89
C ASP A 411 26.24 -32.44 14.92
N ILE A 412 26.45 -32.21 13.63
CA ILE A 412 25.93 -33.03 12.55
C ILE A 412 27.03 -33.32 11.53
N THR A 413 27.11 -34.57 11.09
CA THR A 413 27.96 -34.95 9.95
C THR A 413 27.08 -35.16 8.74
N LEU A 414 27.29 -34.37 7.70
CA LEU A 414 26.59 -34.48 6.42
C LEU A 414 27.49 -35.17 5.39
N TYR A 415 26.93 -36.13 4.65
CA TYR A 415 27.65 -36.90 3.64
C TYR A 415 27.25 -36.50 2.22
N ASN A 416 28.25 -36.11 1.41
CA ASN A 416 28.07 -35.63 0.05
C ASN A 416 28.63 -36.63 -0.98
N PHE A 417 27.88 -36.80 -2.08
CA PHE A 417 28.07 -37.77 -3.15
C PHE A 417 28.26 -37.12 -4.53
N THR A 418 28.71 -35.87 -4.59
CA THR A 418 28.98 -35.15 -5.84
C THR A 418 30.00 -35.85 -6.74
N GLU A 419 31.08 -36.38 -6.16
CA GLU A 419 32.12 -37.10 -6.90
C GLU A 419 31.75 -38.59 -7.09
N PRO A 420 31.89 -39.15 -8.30
CA PRO A 420 31.66 -40.57 -8.53
C PRO A 420 32.64 -41.42 -7.72
N ASN A 421 32.14 -42.43 -7.01
CA ASN A 421 32.91 -43.40 -6.21
C ASN A 421 33.74 -42.80 -5.05
N LYS A 422 33.46 -41.56 -4.64
CA LYS A 422 34.14 -40.92 -3.50
C LYS A 422 33.13 -40.33 -2.53
N LEU A 423 33.13 -40.88 -1.31
CA LEU A 423 32.32 -40.36 -0.22
C LEU A 423 33.06 -39.21 0.48
N THR A 424 32.46 -38.02 0.49
CA THR A 424 32.97 -36.88 1.27
C THR A 424 32.04 -36.60 2.44
N SER A 425 32.59 -36.13 3.56
CA SER A 425 31.78 -35.78 4.75
C SER A 425 32.20 -34.42 5.29
N ARG A 426 31.22 -33.67 5.79
CA ARG A 426 31.39 -32.36 6.42
C ARG A 426 30.85 -32.43 7.84
N LYS A 427 31.70 -32.15 8.82
CA LYS A 427 31.29 -32.01 10.22
C LYS A 427 30.93 -30.55 10.47
N LEU A 428 29.66 -30.31 10.77
CA LEU A 428 29.10 -28.98 10.97
C LEU A 428 28.46 -28.91 12.35
N LYS A 429 28.36 -27.70 12.89
CA LYS A 429 27.66 -27.41 14.12
C LYS A 429 26.65 -26.32 13.82
N ALA A 430 25.38 -26.54 14.18
CA ALA A 430 24.31 -25.59 13.87
C ALA A 430 23.27 -25.52 14.99
N PRO A 431 22.56 -24.38 15.15
CA PRO A 431 21.43 -24.28 16.06
C PRO A 431 20.30 -25.24 15.65
N GLU A 432 19.63 -25.86 16.62
CA GLU A 432 18.49 -26.75 16.36
C GLU A 432 17.34 -26.10 15.58
N SER A 433 17.13 -24.78 15.70
CA SER A 433 16.12 -24.07 14.93
C SER A 433 16.43 -23.97 13.43
N CYS A 434 17.70 -24.11 13.03
CA CYS A 434 18.14 -24.08 11.64
C CYS A 434 18.25 -25.46 11.00
N LEU A 435 18.09 -26.52 11.79
CA LEU A 435 18.24 -27.90 11.33
C LEU A 435 16.89 -28.47 10.88
N TYR A 436 16.86 -28.92 9.63
CA TYR A 436 15.69 -29.56 9.01
C TYR A 436 15.99 -31.05 8.81
N ARG A 437 15.05 -31.92 9.17
CA ARG A 437 15.28 -33.37 9.18
C ARG A 437 14.12 -34.18 8.65
N HIS A 438 14.45 -35.30 8.01
CA HIS A 438 13.48 -36.27 7.51
C HIS A 438 13.89 -37.69 7.90
N ASP A 439 12.98 -38.43 8.52
CA ASP A 439 13.20 -39.75 9.10
C ASP A 439 13.45 -40.81 8.02
N ALA A 440 14.48 -41.64 8.25
CA ALA A 440 14.88 -42.67 7.30
C ALA A 440 13.80 -43.75 7.06
N GLU A 441 13.09 -44.16 8.10
CA GLU A 441 12.13 -45.26 8.03
C GLU A 441 10.83 -44.81 7.35
N PHE A 442 10.43 -43.55 7.55
CA PHE A 442 9.34 -42.93 6.81
C PHE A 442 9.69 -42.72 5.34
N ALA A 443 10.91 -42.25 5.03
CA ALA A 443 11.39 -42.15 3.65
C ALA A 443 11.37 -43.51 2.93
N MET A 444 11.80 -44.57 3.63
CA MET A 444 11.74 -45.94 3.13
C MET A 444 10.30 -46.41 2.89
N ALA A 445 9.35 -46.08 3.77
CA ALA A 445 7.95 -46.43 3.60
C ALA A 445 7.35 -45.79 2.33
N ILE A 446 7.62 -44.51 2.09
CA ILE A 446 7.26 -43.82 0.84
C ILE A 446 7.94 -44.48 -0.35
N SER A 447 9.25 -44.75 -0.24
CA SER A 447 10.04 -45.38 -1.29
C SER A 447 9.47 -46.73 -1.72
N LYS A 448 9.04 -47.57 -0.76
CA LYS A 448 8.37 -48.85 -1.03
C LYS A 448 7.09 -48.66 -1.83
N VAL A 449 6.20 -47.74 -1.44
CA VAL A 449 4.96 -47.47 -2.18
C VAL A 449 5.27 -46.97 -3.59
N LEU A 450 6.25 -46.09 -3.77
CA LEU A 450 6.61 -45.57 -5.09
C LEU A 450 7.19 -46.67 -6.01
N HIS A 451 8.09 -47.49 -5.48
CA HIS A 451 8.72 -48.57 -6.24
C HIS A 451 7.76 -49.71 -6.55
N GLU A 452 6.95 -50.08 -5.56
CA GLU A 452 6.12 -51.27 -5.66
C GLU A 452 4.74 -50.94 -6.19
N GLU A 453 4.13 -49.76 -6.01
CA GLU A 453 2.71 -49.57 -6.35
C GLU A 453 2.45 -48.46 -7.38
N VAL A 454 3.35 -47.48 -7.53
CA VAL A 454 3.09 -46.27 -8.31
C VAL A 454 3.89 -46.20 -9.62
N LEU A 455 5.15 -46.63 -9.64
CA LEU A 455 6.07 -46.36 -10.75
C LEU A 455 6.67 -47.60 -11.43
N ASP A 456 6.17 -48.81 -11.15
CA ASP A 456 6.61 -50.07 -11.81
C ASP A 456 5.48 -50.72 -12.62
N GLY A 457 5.36 -50.33 -13.90
CA GLY A 457 4.28 -50.81 -14.76
C GLY A 457 4.52 -50.60 -16.25
N SER A 458 3.59 -51.10 -17.06
CA SER A 458 3.62 -50.95 -18.51
C SER A 458 2.21 -50.84 -19.08
N CYS A 459 2.10 -50.22 -20.26
CA CYS A 459 0.87 -50.20 -21.04
C CYS A 459 1.01 -50.98 -22.35
N ASN A 460 -0.03 -51.73 -22.67
CA ASN A 460 -0.13 -52.60 -23.84
C ASN A 460 -1.35 -52.25 -24.69
N TRP A 461 -1.26 -52.54 -26.00
CA TRP A 461 -2.40 -52.53 -26.90
C TRP A 461 -2.97 -53.94 -27.02
N PHE A 462 -3.99 -54.30 -26.22
CA PHE A 462 -4.65 -55.61 -26.30
C PHE A 462 -6.16 -55.45 -26.52
N GLY A 463 -6.58 -55.11 -27.75
CA GLY A 463 -7.99 -54.86 -28.08
C GLY A 463 -8.56 -53.55 -27.47
N ASN A 464 -8.17 -53.25 -26.24
CA ASN A 464 -8.35 -52.01 -25.48
C ASN A 464 -6.99 -51.52 -24.95
N PHE A 465 -6.93 -50.23 -24.63
CA PHE A 465 -5.80 -49.61 -23.94
C PHE A 465 -5.79 -50.06 -22.47
N ASP A 466 -4.76 -50.82 -22.10
CA ASP A 466 -4.60 -51.35 -20.75
C ASP A 466 -3.21 -51.05 -20.19
N CYS A 467 -3.16 -50.60 -18.95
CA CYS A 467 -1.94 -50.34 -18.20
C CYS A 467 -2.02 -51.14 -16.91
N SER A 468 -0.95 -51.85 -16.57
CA SER A 468 -0.92 -52.72 -15.40
C SER A 468 0.47 -52.78 -14.81
N LYS A 469 0.51 -53.22 -13.55
CA LYS A 469 1.74 -53.43 -12.80
C LYS A 469 2.57 -54.57 -13.41
N LEU A 470 3.90 -54.43 -13.40
CA LEU A 470 4.79 -55.47 -13.96
C LEU A 470 5.08 -56.63 -12.99
N ARG A 471 4.89 -56.45 -11.68
CA ARG A 471 5.23 -57.44 -10.65
C ARG A 471 4.15 -57.56 -9.57
N GLY A 472 3.61 -58.76 -9.36
CA GLY A 472 2.76 -59.11 -8.22
C GLY A 472 1.32 -58.58 -8.31
N ALA A 473 0.34 -59.49 -8.25
CA ALA A 473 -1.10 -59.16 -8.25
C ALA A 473 -1.64 -58.74 -6.87
N SER A 474 -0.78 -58.73 -5.84
CA SER A 474 -1.13 -58.40 -4.46
C SER A 474 -0.33 -57.18 -4.01
N GLY A 475 -1.02 -56.07 -3.73
CA GLY A 475 -0.44 -54.80 -3.30
C GLY A 475 -1.52 -53.91 -2.69
N TYR A 476 -1.12 -52.92 -1.88
CA TYR A 476 -2.07 -52.03 -1.18
C TYR A 476 -2.94 -51.21 -2.14
N LEU A 477 -2.45 -50.98 -3.36
CA LEU A 477 -3.12 -50.18 -4.39
C LEU A 477 -3.51 -51.00 -5.63
N ALA A 478 -3.56 -52.34 -5.53
CA ALA A 478 -3.78 -53.32 -6.61
C ALA A 478 -4.19 -52.70 -7.97
N ASP A 479 -3.20 -52.50 -8.83
CA ASP A 479 -3.22 -51.85 -10.16
C ASP A 479 -3.63 -50.37 -10.22
N LEU A 480 -4.40 -49.83 -9.29
CA LEU A 480 -4.91 -48.45 -9.32
C LEU A 480 -3.78 -47.40 -9.39
N GLY A 481 -2.70 -47.57 -8.61
CA GLY A 481 -1.61 -46.61 -8.53
C GLY A 481 -0.92 -46.37 -9.88
N VAL A 482 -0.14 -47.35 -10.33
CA VAL A 482 0.61 -47.29 -11.59
C VAL A 482 -0.28 -47.11 -12.82
N THR A 483 -1.48 -47.68 -12.82
CA THR A 483 -2.44 -47.49 -13.92
C THR A 483 -2.85 -46.03 -14.01
N THR A 484 -3.14 -45.37 -12.90
CA THR A 484 -3.53 -43.94 -12.91
C THR A 484 -2.42 -43.07 -13.49
N VAL A 485 -1.17 -43.30 -13.04
CA VAL A 485 0.00 -42.55 -13.52
C VAL A 485 0.25 -42.76 -15.01
N LEU A 486 0.37 -44.01 -15.43
CA LEU A 486 0.67 -44.32 -16.84
C LEU A 486 -0.45 -43.90 -17.77
N LYS A 487 -1.72 -44.06 -17.37
CA LYS A 487 -2.85 -43.58 -18.17
C LYS A 487 -2.82 -42.06 -18.32
N ASN A 488 -2.52 -41.31 -17.26
CA ASN A 488 -2.41 -39.86 -17.33
C ASN A 488 -1.28 -39.43 -18.28
N LEU A 489 -0.09 -40.05 -18.17
CA LEU A 489 1.07 -39.72 -19.00
C LEU A 489 0.95 -40.13 -20.47
N THR A 490 0.07 -41.09 -20.78
CA THR A 490 -0.11 -41.61 -22.14
C THR A 490 -1.45 -41.20 -22.78
N ASN A 491 -2.28 -40.45 -22.05
CA ASN A 491 -3.51 -39.89 -22.59
C ASN A 491 -3.20 -38.63 -23.41
N GLY A 492 -3.37 -38.71 -24.74
CA GLY A 492 -3.06 -37.61 -25.65
C GLY A 492 -1.61 -37.63 -26.15
N GLU A 493 -0.98 -36.46 -26.27
CA GLU A 493 0.39 -36.34 -26.77
C GLU A 493 1.41 -36.73 -25.68
N ILE A 494 2.27 -37.70 -26.01
CA ILE A 494 3.31 -38.18 -25.10
C ILE A 494 4.56 -37.31 -25.24
N ALA A 495 4.74 -36.36 -24.33
CA ALA A 495 5.86 -35.41 -24.33
C ALA A 495 6.62 -35.41 -22.98
N TYR A 496 7.90 -35.07 -23.03
CA TYR A 496 8.74 -34.91 -21.84
C TYR A 496 8.16 -33.90 -20.83
N SER A 497 7.60 -32.79 -21.32
CA SER A 497 6.97 -31.76 -20.49
C SER A 497 5.83 -32.30 -19.63
N ASN A 498 5.04 -33.25 -20.14
CA ASN A 498 3.93 -33.85 -19.41
C ASN A 498 4.44 -34.75 -18.27
N VAL A 499 5.51 -35.50 -18.53
CA VAL A 499 6.18 -36.32 -17.51
C VAL A 499 6.77 -35.42 -16.43
N SER A 500 7.54 -34.40 -16.81
CA SER A 500 8.15 -33.47 -15.86
C SER A 500 7.09 -32.73 -15.02
N SER A 501 6.00 -32.26 -15.63
CA SER A 501 4.90 -31.58 -14.94
C SER A 501 4.17 -32.49 -13.95
N TRP A 502 4.00 -33.78 -14.28
CA TRP A 502 3.41 -34.75 -13.36
C TRP A 502 4.28 -34.97 -12.11
N PHE A 503 5.59 -35.16 -12.29
CA PHE A 503 6.53 -35.29 -11.17
C PHE A 503 6.59 -34.02 -10.31
N ASP A 504 6.48 -32.85 -10.93
CA ASP A 504 6.40 -31.57 -10.22
C ASP A 504 5.14 -31.42 -9.38
N SER A 505 3.99 -31.67 -10.00
CA SER A 505 2.69 -31.66 -9.31
C SER A 505 2.67 -32.63 -8.12
N PHE A 506 3.16 -33.87 -8.32
CA PHE A 506 3.23 -34.87 -7.25
C PHE A 506 4.16 -34.44 -6.11
N ALA A 507 5.34 -33.91 -6.42
CA ALA A 507 6.29 -33.41 -5.43
C ALA A 507 5.74 -32.21 -4.61
N ASN A 508 5.02 -31.30 -5.27
CA ASN A 508 4.33 -30.18 -4.63
C ASN A 508 3.24 -30.66 -3.65
N VAL A 509 2.40 -31.62 -4.07
CA VAL A 509 1.34 -32.16 -3.22
C VAL A 509 1.90 -32.93 -2.03
N MET A 510 2.92 -33.76 -2.23
CA MET A 510 3.57 -34.47 -1.12
C MET A 510 4.25 -33.50 -0.16
N THR A 511 4.83 -32.41 -0.66
CA THR A 511 5.34 -31.32 0.19
C THR A 511 4.23 -30.70 1.04
N ASN A 512 3.04 -30.46 0.48
CA ASN A 512 1.90 -29.95 1.23
C ASN A 512 1.50 -30.92 2.35
N ARG A 513 1.35 -32.22 2.03
CA ARG A 513 1.07 -33.28 3.00
C ARG A 513 2.11 -33.33 4.12
N PHE A 514 3.39 -33.16 3.79
CA PHE A 514 4.45 -33.08 4.78
C PHE A 514 4.30 -31.88 5.70
N ARG A 515 3.75 -30.75 5.24
CA ARG A 515 3.56 -29.54 6.07
C ARG A 515 2.41 -29.66 7.06
N PHE A 516 1.25 -30.15 6.63
CA PHE A 516 0.03 -30.12 7.47
C PHE A 516 -0.32 -31.45 8.15
N GLU A 517 0.09 -32.59 7.59
CA GLU A 517 -0.30 -33.92 8.08
C GLU A 517 0.86 -34.62 8.80
N TYR A 518 2.01 -34.69 8.14
CA TYR A 518 3.17 -35.42 8.65
C TYR A 518 4.25 -34.51 9.27
N GLY A 519 4.03 -33.20 9.35
CA GLY A 519 5.08 -32.24 9.74
C GLY A 519 5.06 -31.84 11.21
N ALA A 520 6.25 -31.66 11.79
CA ALA A 520 6.43 -31.11 13.13
C ALA A 520 7.41 -29.93 13.15
N ALA A 521 7.24 -29.03 14.13
CA ALA A 521 8.13 -27.88 14.36
C ALA A 521 9.41 -28.25 15.12
N ILE A 522 9.38 -29.37 15.87
CA ILE A 522 10.46 -29.82 16.74
C ILE A 522 10.83 -31.28 16.40
N PRO A 523 12.11 -31.67 16.53
CA PRO A 523 12.53 -33.06 16.32
C PRO A 523 12.07 -33.96 17.48
N LYS A 524 12.00 -35.28 17.23
CA LYS A 524 11.72 -36.28 18.28
C LYS A 524 12.96 -36.45 19.17
N ILE A 525 12.97 -35.84 20.36
CA ILE A 525 14.07 -35.97 21.32
C ILE A 525 13.86 -37.26 22.14
N ASN A 526 14.76 -38.24 21.99
CA ASN A 526 14.79 -39.56 22.66
C ASN A 526 13.77 -40.61 22.13
N ALA A 527 14.06 -41.20 20.96
CA ALA A 527 13.29 -42.31 20.40
C ALA A 527 13.44 -43.66 21.15
N THR A 528 14.29 -43.75 22.20
CA THR A 528 14.68 -45.01 22.82
C THR A 528 13.84 -45.46 24.02
N LEU A 529 12.87 -44.66 24.50
CA LEU A 529 12.22 -44.96 25.80
C LEU A 529 10.69 -45.09 25.83
N ASP A 530 9.94 -44.84 24.75
CA ASP A 530 8.48 -45.01 24.78
C ASP A 530 7.93 -45.88 23.64
N ARG A 531 8.12 -47.20 23.77
CA ARG A 531 7.26 -48.17 23.09
C ARG A 531 5.88 -48.14 23.74
N GLY A 532 4.99 -47.28 23.26
CA GLY A 532 3.56 -47.40 23.56
C GLY A 532 2.75 -46.13 23.69
N ASN A 533 3.35 -44.94 23.70
CA ASN A 533 2.60 -43.69 23.86
C ASN A 533 3.13 -42.59 22.91
N ASP A 534 3.04 -42.81 21.60
CA ASP A 534 3.45 -41.82 20.59
C ASP A 534 2.45 -40.66 20.53
N THR A 535 2.58 -39.71 21.45
CA THR A 535 1.85 -38.43 21.34
C THR A 535 2.38 -37.66 20.12
N PRO A 536 1.50 -37.23 19.19
CA PRO A 536 1.92 -36.53 17.99
C PRO A 536 2.67 -35.20 18.30
N LEU A 537 3.87 -34.99 17.74
CA LEU A 537 4.71 -33.77 17.93
C LEU A 537 4.05 -32.49 17.38
N PRO A 538 4.05 -31.32 18.02
CA PRO A 538 3.27 -30.14 17.57
C PRO A 538 3.52 -29.72 16.10
N VAL A 539 2.45 -29.24 15.41
CA VAL A 539 2.51 -28.79 13.99
C VAL A 539 3.31 -27.49 13.99
N GLY A 540 4.25 -27.36 13.04
CA GLY A 540 4.91 -26.09 12.82
C GLY A 540 3.95 -25.09 12.20
N GLN A 541 3.77 -23.93 12.85
CA GLN A 541 2.99 -22.83 12.29
C GLN A 541 3.84 -21.56 12.26
N VAL A 542 3.96 -20.98 11.08
CA VAL A 542 4.51 -19.63 10.89
C VAL A 542 3.42 -18.66 11.33
N LYS A 543 3.75 -17.71 12.20
CA LYS A 543 2.82 -16.63 12.56
C LYS A 543 2.98 -15.47 11.59
N GLY A 544 1.85 -14.89 11.18
CA GLY A 544 1.79 -13.74 10.28
C GLY A 544 1.07 -12.56 10.93
N ILE A 545 1.02 -11.48 10.17
CA ILE A 545 0.25 -10.28 10.51
C ILE A 545 -0.99 -10.25 9.62
N ALA A 546 -2.16 -10.17 10.24
CA ALA A 546 -3.42 -9.94 9.54
C ALA A 546 -3.62 -8.43 9.34
N TRP A 547 -3.93 -8.00 8.12
CA TRP A 547 -4.16 -6.59 7.79
C TRP A 547 -5.66 -6.31 7.72
N GLN A 548 -6.13 -5.36 8.51
CA GLN A 548 -7.50 -4.85 8.43
C GLN A 548 -7.56 -3.59 7.58
N LEU A 549 -8.60 -3.49 6.76
CA LEU A 549 -8.88 -2.32 5.94
C LEU A 549 -9.78 -1.36 6.73
N GLU A 550 -9.32 -0.13 6.92
CA GLU A 550 -10.10 0.95 7.51
C GLU A 550 -10.15 2.17 6.58
N THR A 551 -11.08 3.09 6.86
CA THR A 551 -11.18 4.37 6.16
C THR A 551 -10.41 5.45 6.93
N CYS A 552 -9.30 5.91 6.35
CA CYS A 552 -8.50 6.99 6.91
C CYS A 552 -8.89 8.35 6.34
N VAL A 553 -8.64 9.39 7.13
CA VAL A 553 -8.77 10.78 6.70
C VAL A 553 -7.46 11.22 6.05
N SER A 554 -7.57 11.87 4.89
CA SER A 554 -6.47 12.48 4.14
C SER A 554 -6.72 13.98 3.99
N ALA A 555 -5.88 14.77 4.67
CA ALA A 555 -6.02 16.22 4.72
C ALA A 555 -5.35 16.88 3.51
N HIS A 556 -6.15 17.43 2.60
CA HIS A 556 -5.64 18.16 1.44
C HIS A 556 -5.55 19.65 1.75
N LYS A 557 -4.34 20.12 2.09
CA LYS A 557 -4.08 21.51 2.54
C LYS A 557 -4.43 22.57 1.51
N ASP A 558 -4.36 22.25 0.22
CA ASP A 558 -4.64 23.19 -0.88
C ASP A 558 -6.08 23.73 -0.82
N TRP A 559 -7.04 22.91 -0.40
CA TRP A 559 -8.44 23.30 -0.27
C TRP A 559 -8.69 24.25 0.91
N LEU A 560 -7.78 24.31 1.89
CA LEU A 560 -7.85 25.28 2.99
C LEU A 560 -7.35 26.67 2.58
N ALA A 561 -6.71 26.83 1.42
CA ALA A 561 -6.21 28.13 0.97
C ALA A 561 -7.33 29.18 0.87
N LEU A 562 -8.49 28.81 0.32
CA LEU A 562 -9.62 29.74 0.15
C LEU A 562 -10.14 30.33 1.47
N PRO A 563 -10.52 29.54 2.49
CA PRO A 563 -11.00 30.10 3.76
C PRO A 563 -9.91 30.85 4.53
N ILE A 564 -8.65 30.44 4.44
CA ILE A 564 -7.52 31.17 5.04
C ILE A 564 -7.33 32.54 4.36
N VAL A 565 -7.36 32.59 3.02
CA VAL A 565 -7.22 33.85 2.28
C VAL A 565 -8.42 34.75 2.55
N LEU A 566 -9.65 34.23 2.59
CA LEU A 566 -10.83 35.04 2.91
C LEU A 566 -10.75 35.63 4.32
N THR A 567 -10.38 34.84 5.32
CA THR A 567 -10.22 35.32 6.71
C THR A 567 -9.10 36.37 6.82
N ALA A 568 -7.99 36.18 6.11
CA ALA A 568 -6.92 37.17 6.05
C ALA A 568 -7.36 38.48 5.39
N VAL A 569 -8.00 38.41 4.21
CA VAL A 569 -8.47 39.59 3.47
C VAL A 569 -9.53 40.35 4.26
N THR A 570 -10.49 39.67 4.90
CA THR A 570 -11.49 40.32 5.76
C THR A 570 -10.86 41.02 6.95
N THR A 571 -9.89 40.38 7.61
CA THR A 571 -9.15 40.96 8.73
C THR A 571 -8.40 42.21 8.27
N LEU A 572 -7.70 42.15 7.13
CA LEU A 572 -6.97 43.29 6.56
C LEU A 572 -7.90 44.43 6.17
N LEU A 573 -9.04 44.14 5.52
CA LEU A 573 -10.05 45.14 5.17
C LEU A 573 -10.60 45.82 6.42
N MET A 574 -10.93 45.04 7.47
CA MET A 574 -11.43 45.59 8.72
C MET A 574 -10.40 46.51 9.38
N LEU A 575 -9.15 46.07 9.49
CA LEU A 575 -8.06 46.89 10.05
C LEU A 575 -7.85 48.17 9.23
N TRP A 576 -7.90 48.06 7.90
CA TRP A 576 -7.81 49.22 7.01
C TRP A 576 -8.97 50.19 7.22
N THR A 577 -10.21 49.71 7.29
CA THR A 577 -11.40 50.54 7.51
C THR A 577 -11.34 51.22 8.89
N ILE A 578 -10.91 50.50 9.93
CA ILE A 578 -10.70 51.09 11.27
C ILE A 578 -9.60 52.15 11.24
N ALA A 579 -8.47 51.89 10.58
CA ALA A 579 -7.38 52.85 10.46
C ALA A 579 -7.79 54.10 9.67
N ASN A 580 -8.54 53.93 8.58
CA ASN A 580 -9.08 55.02 7.78
C ASN A 580 -10.07 55.88 8.59
N ASN A 581 -10.98 55.23 9.34
CA ASN A 581 -11.91 55.90 10.25
C ASN A 581 -11.17 56.63 11.38
N TRP A 582 -10.10 56.03 11.93
CA TRP A 582 -9.27 56.66 12.95
C TRP A 582 -8.52 57.89 12.44
N ARG A 583 -7.96 57.80 11.22
CA ARG A 583 -7.29 58.93 10.55
C ARG A 583 -8.27 60.07 10.26
N SER A 584 -9.50 59.73 9.91
CA SER A 584 -10.57 60.68 9.57
C SER A 584 -11.45 61.07 10.76
N ARG A 585 -11.08 60.71 12.00
CA ARG A 585 -11.93 60.88 13.20
C ARG A 585 -12.44 62.29 13.49
N ARG A 586 -11.76 63.32 12.98
CA ARG A 586 -12.15 64.74 13.17
C ARG A 586 -13.05 65.27 12.05
N THR A 587 -13.11 64.58 10.91
CA THR A 587 -13.80 65.05 9.70
C THR A 587 -14.97 64.15 9.30
N ARG A 588 -14.87 62.83 9.54
CA ARG A 588 -15.88 61.84 9.17
C ARG A 588 -16.25 60.95 10.37
N PRO A 589 -17.52 60.96 10.82
CA PRO A 589 -18.00 60.03 11.84
C PRO A 589 -18.21 58.61 11.28
N VAL A 590 -18.27 57.64 12.19
CA VAL A 590 -18.61 56.23 11.86
C VAL A 590 -20.11 56.07 12.00
N TRP A 591 -20.78 55.76 10.88
CA TRP A 591 -22.23 55.67 10.81
C TRP A 591 -22.72 54.27 10.45
N LYS A 592 -21.89 53.44 9.80
CA LYS A 592 -22.21 52.04 9.47
C LYS A 592 -23.61 51.89 8.86
N ASP A 593 -24.46 51.02 9.40
CA ASP A 593 -25.82 50.74 8.95
C ASP A 593 -26.86 51.77 9.43
N ASN A 594 -26.48 52.72 10.28
CA ASN A 594 -27.41 53.68 10.87
C ASN A 594 -27.95 54.67 9.84
N LEU A 595 -29.28 54.78 9.72
CA LEU A 595 -29.96 55.71 8.81
C LEU A 595 -30.19 57.10 9.42
N LEU A 596 -30.04 57.26 10.74
CA LEU A 596 -30.21 58.53 11.44
C LEU A 596 -29.42 59.72 10.84
N PRO A 597 -28.20 59.54 10.28
CA PRO A 597 -27.49 60.63 9.62
C PRO A 597 -28.27 61.27 8.47
N LEU A 598 -29.04 60.49 7.71
CA LEU A 598 -29.87 61.00 6.61
C LEU A 598 -31.03 61.86 7.13
N LEU A 599 -31.55 61.55 8.33
CA LEU A 599 -32.63 62.31 8.96
C LEU A 599 -32.11 63.57 9.66
N PHE A 600 -31.05 63.47 10.47
CA PHE A 600 -30.51 64.59 11.24
C PHE A 600 -29.69 65.56 10.39
N TYR A 601 -28.96 65.07 9.40
CA TYR A 601 -28.07 65.91 8.57
C TYR A 601 -28.61 66.13 7.17
N ARG A 602 -29.93 66.04 6.96
CA ARG A 602 -30.59 66.33 5.68
C ARG A 602 -30.13 67.67 5.07
N HIS A 603 -29.98 68.70 5.90
CA HIS A 603 -29.52 70.04 5.47
C HIS A 603 -28.06 70.11 5.00
N LYS A 604 -27.24 69.06 5.21
CA LYS A 604 -25.84 68.98 4.76
C LYS A 604 -25.67 68.13 3.49
N ILE A 605 -26.78 67.71 2.91
CA ILE A 605 -26.86 66.92 1.69
C ILE A 605 -27.12 67.91 0.54
N ASP A 606 -26.11 68.18 -0.28
CA ASP A 606 -26.28 69.02 -1.46
C ASP A 606 -26.70 68.18 -2.66
N SER A 607 -27.63 68.69 -3.47
CA SER A 607 -27.98 68.14 -4.78
C SER A 607 -27.45 69.03 -5.90
N GLU A 608 -26.63 68.49 -6.80
CA GLU A 608 -26.20 69.18 -8.03
C GLU A 608 -26.97 68.61 -9.23
N GLY A 609 -27.94 69.36 -9.76
CA GLY A 609 -28.65 69.01 -11.00
C GLY A 609 -30.02 69.70 -11.17
N PRO A 610 -30.58 69.75 -12.40
CA PRO A 610 -31.85 70.42 -12.72
C PRO A 610 -33.10 69.67 -12.24
N ALA A 611 -32.95 68.51 -11.61
CA ALA A 611 -34.06 67.77 -11.01
C ALA A 611 -34.21 68.21 -9.55
N THR A 612 -34.99 69.27 -9.33
CA THR A 612 -35.50 69.60 -8.00
C THR A 612 -36.21 68.37 -7.44
N LEU A 613 -35.90 68.03 -6.18
CA LEU A 613 -36.70 67.03 -5.47
C LEU A 613 -38.16 67.53 -5.46
N PRO A 614 -39.18 66.66 -5.56
CA PRO A 614 -40.58 67.09 -5.74
C PRO A 614 -41.11 68.09 -4.70
N TRP A 615 -40.45 68.20 -3.55
CA TRP A 615 -40.80 69.07 -2.42
C TRP A 615 -39.94 70.34 -2.32
N GLN A 616 -39.09 70.65 -3.30
CA GLN A 616 -38.25 71.84 -3.31
C GLN A 616 -38.91 72.93 -4.15
N HIS A 617 -39.96 73.55 -3.58
CA HIS A 617 -40.54 74.79 -4.10
C HIS A 617 -39.68 75.96 -3.65
N ASP A 618 -39.18 76.75 -4.61
CA ASP A 618 -38.64 78.09 -4.33
C ASP A 618 -39.78 79.00 -3.86
N GLY A 619 -39.57 79.65 -2.71
CA GLY A 619 -40.57 80.44 -2.00
C GLY A 619 -40.93 81.75 -2.68
N ASN A 620 -41.72 81.69 -3.75
CA ASN A 620 -42.54 82.80 -4.22
C ASN A 620 -44.02 82.39 -4.14
N GLU A 621 -44.68 82.78 -3.06
CA GLU A 621 -46.14 82.79 -2.95
C GLU A 621 -46.72 83.79 -3.95
N ALA A 622 -47.36 83.29 -5.00
CA ALA A 622 -48.56 83.88 -5.59
C ALA A 622 -49.26 82.86 -6.49
N ASP A 623 -50.52 82.60 -6.17
CA ASP A 623 -51.54 81.89 -6.96
C ASP A 623 -51.57 80.35 -6.85
N ALA A 624 -52.23 79.87 -5.78
CA ALA A 624 -52.61 78.47 -5.62
C ALA A 624 -53.92 78.21 -6.38
N THR A 625 -53.85 77.42 -7.46
CA THR A 625 -55.01 76.78 -8.08
C THR A 625 -54.95 75.27 -7.88
N ASP A 626 -56.14 74.65 -7.89
CA ASP A 626 -56.62 73.31 -7.48
C ASP A 626 -55.87 72.06 -8.01
N THR A 627 -54.58 72.17 -8.33
CA THR A 627 -53.67 71.09 -8.77
C THR A 627 -52.69 70.63 -7.68
N ASP A 628 -52.73 71.21 -6.48
CA ASP A 628 -51.80 70.90 -5.38
C ASP A 628 -52.15 69.63 -4.58
N LEU A 629 -53.23 68.93 -4.92
CA LEU A 629 -53.59 67.67 -4.27
C LEU A 629 -52.83 66.45 -4.85
N HIS A 630 -52.16 66.58 -5.99
CA HIS A 630 -51.32 65.52 -6.56
C HIS A 630 -49.84 65.59 -6.14
N THR A 631 -49.41 66.71 -5.54
CA THR A 631 -48.05 66.91 -5.02
C THR A 631 -47.82 66.31 -3.62
N ALA A 632 -48.87 65.76 -2.99
CA ALA A 632 -48.81 65.06 -1.69
C ALA A 632 -48.77 63.51 -1.81
N ARG A 633 -48.67 62.94 -3.01
CA ARG A 633 -48.55 61.48 -3.17
C ARG A 633 -47.11 61.05 -2.85
N LEU A 634 -46.97 60.09 -1.91
CA LEU A 634 -45.70 59.41 -1.68
C LEU A 634 -45.29 58.63 -2.93
N LEU A 635 -44.05 58.82 -3.39
CA LEU A 635 -43.50 58.10 -4.54
C LEU A 635 -43.43 56.60 -4.27
N GLU A 636 -43.66 55.79 -5.30
CA GLU A 636 -43.42 54.35 -5.20
C GLU A 636 -41.92 54.04 -5.32
N ALA A 637 -41.47 52.88 -4.82
CA ALA A 637 -40.05 52.52 -4.78
C ALA A 637 -39.37 52.57 -6.17
N ASN A 638 -40.06 52.12 -7.22
CA ASN A 638 -39.55 52.16 -8.59
C ASN A 638 -39.43 53.59 -9.14
N GLU A 639 -40.30 54.51 -8.70
CA GLU A 639 -40.24 55.92 -9.07
C GLU A 639 -39.10 56.63 -8.33
N MET A 640 -38.94 56.33 -7.03
CA MET A 640 -37.80 56.80 -6.23
C MET A 640 -36.47 56.35 -6.82
N GLU A 641 -36.37 55.13 -7.34
CA GLU A 641 -35.14 54.63 -8.00
C GLU A 641 -34.84 55.37 -9.31
N LYS A 642 -35.86 55.64 -10.13
CA LYS A 642 -35.71 56.40 -11.40
C LYS A 642 -35.26 57.83 -11.14
N VAL A 643 -35.86 58.50 -10.15
CA VAL A 643 -35.45 59.86 -9.73
C VAL A 643 -34.05 59.83 -9.14
N GLY A 644 -33.77 58.88 -8.24
CA GLY A 644 -32.48 58.72 -7.59
C GLY A 644 -31.32 58.44 -8.54
N ASN A 645 -31.57 57.82 -9.70
CA ASN A 645 -30.56 57.61 -10.73
C ASN A 645 -30.10 58.92 -11.42
N ARG A 646 -30.94 59.96 -11.40
CA ARG A 646 -30.67 61.26 -12.03
C ARG A 646 -30.19 62.31 -11.03
N THR A 647 -30.46 62.13 -9.75
CA THR A 647 -30.02 63.05 -8.69
C THR A 647 -28.61 62.73 -8.22
N LEU A 648 -27.69 63.71 -8.35
CA LEU A 648 -26.36 63.63 -7.73
C LEU A 648 -26.41 64.24 -6.33
N VAL A 649 -25.84 63.53 -5.37
CA VAL A 649 -25.83 63.88 -3.96
C VAL A 649 -24.42 63.78 -3.40
N THR A 650 -24.05 64.70 -2.50
CA THR A 650 -22.82 64.61 -1.70
C THR A 650 -23.06 65.07 -0.26
N PHE A 651 -22.32 64.49 0.67
CA PHE A 651 -22.28 64.94 2.07
C PHE A 651 -21.14 65.94 2.26
N ARG A 652 -21.46 67.16 2.72
CA ARG A 652 -20.44 68.13 3.14
C ARG A 652 -19.84 67.74 4.49
N PHE A 653 -18.64 67.19 4.46
CA PHE A 653 -17.81 66.98 5.65
C PHE A 653 -16.96 68.23 5.94
N PRO A 654 -16.80 68.65 7.21
CA PRO A 654 -15.99 69.81 7.56
C PRO A 654 -14.53 69.60 7.10
N GLY A 655 -14.00 70.55 6.32
CA GLY A 655 -12.63 70.53 5.81
C GLY A 655 -11.60 70.76 6.93
N ARG A 656 -10.40 70.18 6.76
CA ARG A 656 -9.30 70.28 7.73
C ARG A 656 -8.87 71.73 8.01
N ALA A 657 -8.94 72.61 7.00
CA ALA A 657 -8.61 74.03 7.10
C ALA A 657 -9.64 74.87 7.89
N ALA A 658 -10.91 74.43 7.96
CA ALA A 658 -11.96 75.18 8.66
C ALA A 658 -11.88 75.06 10.20
N LEU A 659 -11.08 74.11 10.71
CA LEU A 659 -10.93 73.86 12.14
C LEU A 659 -9.69 74.52 12.75
N GLU A 660 -8.76 75.04 11.95
CA GLU A 660 -7.55 75.75 12.41
C GLU A 660 -7.71 77.28 12.43
N GLY A 661 -8.74 77.86 11.80
CA GLY A 661 -8.92 79.31 11.62
C GLY A 661 -9.61 80.09 12.75
N LYS A 662 -9.54 79.65 14.03
CA LYS A 662 -10.08 80.44 15.17
C LYS A 662 -9.04 80.55 16.30
N GLY A 663 -8.36 81.69 16.32
CA GLY A 663 -7.23 82.06 17.18
C GLY A 663 -6.06 82.38 16.24
N GLU A 664 -5.62 83.61 16.00
CA GLU A 664 -5.37 84.70 16.92
C GLU A 664 -5.11 85.98 16.09
N SER A 665 -5.56 87.15 16.55
CA SER A 665 -5.13 88.45 16.03
C SER A 665 -4.10 89.06 16.97
N ALA A 666 -2.84 89.24 16.53
CA ALA A 666 -1.95 90.38 16.84
C ALA A 666 -0.47 90.06 16.57
N GLY A 667 0.21 90.95 15.83
CA GLY A 667 1.61 91.36 16.07
C GLY A 667 2.76 90.54 15.45
N THR A 668 3.41 91.13 14.44
CA THR A 668 4.88 91.34 14.26
C THR A 668 5.83 90.24 14.81
N GLU A 669 6.76 89.63 14.06
CA GLU A 669 7.86 90.24 13.28
C GLU A 669 8.61 89.15 12.48
N ALA A 670 9.41 89.57 11.50
CA ALA A 670 10.03 88.81 10.42
C ALA A 670 11.09 87.76 10.82
N ILE A 671 11.42 86.84 9.91
CA ILE A 671 12.76 86.73 9.28
C ILE A 671 12.66 85.89 7.99
N ALA A 672 13.16 86.47 6.91
CA ALA A 672 13.27 85.93 5.57
C ALA A 672 14.48 85.00 5.40
N LEU A 673 14.45 84.16 4.35
CA LEU A 673 15.41 84.09 3.23
C LEU A 673 15.23 82.72 2.53
N LYS A 674 14.70 82.63 1.30
CA LYS A 674 15.25 82.98 -0.03
C LYS A 674 15.83 81.74 -0.74
N GLU A 675 15.06 81.30 -1.74
CA GLU A 675 15.41 80.61 -3.00
C GLU A 675 16.82 80.97 -3.57
N PRO A 676 17.45 80.22 -4.50
CA PRO A 676 16.82 79.93 -5.80
C PRO A 676 17.24 78.71 -6.63
N ALA A 677 16.48 78.63 -7.72
CA ALA A 677 16.50 77.79 -8.90
C ALA A 677 17.82 77.63 -9.69
N ARG A 678 17.95 76.43 -10.30
CA ARG A 678 18.08 76.12 -11.74
C ARG A 678 19.10 76.89 -12.60
N SER A 679 20.00 76.14 -13.24
CA SER A 679 20.46 76.45 -14.60
C SER A 679 20.75 75.17 -15.40
N SER A 680 20.42 75.27 -16.68
CA SER A 680 20.50 74.27 -17.75
C SER A 680 21.64 74.59 -18.73
N ILE A 681 22.01 73.61 -19.57
CA ILE A 681 22.55 73.66 -20.98
C ILE A 681 23.60 72.53 -21.12
N ARG A 682 23.29 71.42 -21.82
CA ARG A 682 23.57 71.11 -23.26
C ARG A 682 25.09 70.99 -23.54
N GLU A 683 25.65 70.04 -24.30
CA GLU A 683 25.16 69.02 -25.24
C GLU A 683 26.37 68.14 -25.67
N ALA A 684 26.12 66.91 -26.16
CA ALA A 684 26.93 66.13 -27.13
C ALA A 684 28.34 65.64 -26.68
N SER A 685 28.86 64.44 -27.04
CA SER A 685 28.47 63.39 -28.00
C SER A 685 29.45 62.20 -27.88
N GLN A 686 29.00 61.01 -28.33
CA GLN A 686 29.80 59.86 -28.82
C GLN A 686 30.64 59.08 -27.79
N SER A 687 30.83 57.76 -27.87
CA SER A 687 30.33 56.63 -28.66
C SER A 687 31.01 55.37 -28.07
N THR A 688 30.60 54.17 -28.52
CA THR A 688 31.16 52.82 -28.22
C THR A 688 30.72 52.23 -26.87
N GLY A 689 30.14 51.02 -26.75
CA GLY A 689 29.92 49.92 -27.69
C GLY A 689 30.54 48.63 -27.13
N ARG A 690 29.71 47.57 -27.04
CA ARG A 690 30.01 46.14 -26.72
C ARG A 690 30.25 45.78 -25.25
N ASP A 691 29.98 44.58 -24.76
CA ASP A 691 29.18 43.39 -25.12
C ASP A 691 29.31 42.43 -23.90
N ALA A 692 28.45 41.40 -23.86
CA ALA A 692 28.58 40.11 -23.14
C ALA A 692 28.35 40.13 -21.61
N GLU A 693 27.32 39.42 -21.10
CA GLU A 693 27.31 37.96 -20.80
C GLU A 693 28.39 37.58 -19.76
N SER A 694 28.18 36.72 -18.77
CA SER A 694 27.08 35.91 -18.27
C SER A 694 27.62 35.17 -17.02
N LEU A 695 26.72 34.54 -16.26
CA LEU A 695 26.94 33.44 -15.29
C LEU A 695 27.63 33.79 -13.95
N LEU A 696 26.97 33.63 -12.79
CA LEU A 696 26.57 32.39 -12.07
C LEU A 696 27.74 31.52 -11.60
N GLU A 697 28.08 31.64 -10.31
CA GLU A 697 28.32 30.56 -9.33
C GLU A 697 28.35 31.24 -7.93
N VAL A 698 27.58 30.80 -6.92
CA VAL A 698 27.87 29.68 -5.97
C VAL A 698 29.26 29.85 -5.34
N ALA A 699 29.53 29.72 -4.04
CA ALA A 699 28.79 29.75 -2.79
C ALA A 699 29.87 29.91 -1.70
N ASP A 700 29.41 30.24 -0.50
CA ASP A 700 29.95 29.84 0.80
C ASP A 700 31.26 30.43 1.39
N LEU A 701 31.00 31.18 2.47
CA LEU A 701 31.48 30.97 3.85
C LEU A 701 32.93 31.35 4.22
N GLN A 702 33.04 32.37 5.07
CA GLN A 702 33.85 32.42 6.29
C GLN A 702 33.25 33.50 7.21
N SER A 703 32.58 33.18 8.32
CA SER A 703 33.11 32.72 9.61
C SER A 703 34.00 33.73 10.35
N SER A 704 33.41 34.43 11.33
CA SER A 704 34.00 34.77 12.64
C SER A 704 32.83 35.15 13.57
N SER A 705 32.47 34.35 14.59
CA SER A 705 33.02 34.32 15.97
C SER A 705 33.04 35.73 16.61
N GLU A 706 32.47 36.03 17.78
CA GLU A 706 32.15 35.32 19.04
C GLU A 706 30.84 35.92 19.63
N GLY A 707 30.06 35.32 20.52
CA GLY A 707 30.39 34.88 21.88
C GLY A 707 29.12 34.67 22.72
N ASN A 708 29.20 33.71 23.63
CA ASN A 708 28.16 33.14 24.51
C ASN A 708 27.44 34.12 25.45
N LEU A 709 26.17 33.82 25.80
CA LEU A 709 25.70 33.61 27.19
C LEU A 709 24.23 33.12 27.27
N ARG A 710 24.02 31.95 27.88
CA ARG A 710 22.78 31.40 28.49
C ARG A 710 22.27 32.33 29.61
N HIS A 711 21.04 32.41 30.13
CA HIS A 711 19.72 31.74 30.17
C HIS A 711 18.78 32.77 30.90
N PRO A 712 17.52 32.49 31.31
CA PRO A 712 16.35 31.91 30.63
C PRO A 712 15.10 32.84 30.71
N ARG A 713 14.12 32.64 29.83
CA ARG A 713 12.68 32.71 30.13
C ARG A 713 11.89 32.08 28.99
#